data_AF-A0A521GSG3-F1
#
_entry.id   AF-A0A521GSG3-F1
#
_cell.length_a   1.000
_cell.length_b   1.000
_cell.length_c   1.000
_cell.angle_alpha   90.00
_cell.angle_beta   90.00
_cell.angle_gamma   90.00
#
_symmetry.space_group_name_H-M   'P 1'
#
loop_
_entity.id
_entity.type
_entity.pdbx_description
1 polymer ?
#
loop_
_entity_poly.entity_id
_entity_poly.type
_entity_poly.pdbx_seq_one_letter_code
_entity_poly.pdbx_strand_id
1 'polypeptide(L)'
;MGNLIIVSNRLPVGVKRVDGKLEFYPTVGGLATGLSSYAAKGNSKWIGWPGIPSDDLSEQDKKAIAKELKKHKCYPVHLTKKQLELYYNDYSNSVLWPLFHSMEVRHGNTTASWNAYREVNELFAEETIALSQPGSTIWVHDYQLLLLPGMLRNERPTDHIGFFLHIPFPSAAEFTPLKQASELLQGMLGADLVGLHTTSYTEGFLESCRRLGLGLVEPRKVALPDRLVRVTNFPISIDYSKFAKATKQRAVRRERRKLGWKYRGKKVVITVDRLDPTKGLPGRLEAYEKLLAKNPSLHKKVVLVVLAVPSRAEIVEYKELKERVDKLVARINKKFGTATWQPVDYHYESWPFERLAALYQRADVAFIAPVRDGMNLVAKEYIASRPKHDGVLILSETAGAAEELKDAVLVDPTQPKTLVTGLQQALTMPRGELKRRTSSMQHHLETFTVQAWADSFMNALQKPVTPKPILTKHLNAIRTQEIVFAYHQAQKRLILLDYDGVLRPFMQDPADARPSLQVLKLLKRLGSEPRNEVVIISGRSKADLQGWFGSLPVALAAEHGALFRRKGGKNWHKTAGLTSRAWRGEVLPILEYYADLTPGAFVERKEWSLVWHYRNAKPYYAQKHLVALRRLLKPVAKQYDLVIKEGNKVFELHPAIIGKGRIAQEWLIHEHDFILCAGDDVTDEDIFAVLPTEAYSIKVGRGPTGAGLRTKGVSEILHLLGRL
;
A
#
# COMPACT_ATOMS: atom_id res chain seq x y z
N MET A 1 -9.83 -3.82 -27.34
CA MET A 1 -8.86 -3.72 -26.22
C MET A 1 -7.49 -3.42 -26.81
N GLY A 2 -7.00 -2.19 -26.65
CA GLY A 2 -5.69 -1.77 -27.15
C GLY A 2 -4.53 -2.46 -26.40
N ASN A 3 -3.41 -2.60 -27.10
CA ASN A 3 -2.07 -3.03 -26.65
C ASN A 3 -1.87 -3.16 -25.11
N LEU A 4 -2.21 -4.32 -24.53
CA LEU A 4 -1.92 -4.65 -23.13
C LEU A 4 -0.47 -5.13 -23.00
N ILE A 5 0.29 -4.53 -22.08
CA ILE A 5 1.66 -4.92 -21.74
C ILE A 5 1.65 -5.45 -20.30
N ILE A 6 1.93 -6.74 -20.13
CA ILE A 6 2.07 -7.39 -18.84
C ILE A 6 3.55 -7.36 -18.45
N VAL A 7 3.85 -6.90 -17.24
CA VAL A 7 5.23 -6.83 -16.75
C VAL A 7 5.35 -7.60 -15.44
N SER A 8 6.19 -8.62 -15.40
CA SER A 8 6.44 -9.43 -14.21
C SER A 8 7.89 -9.88 -14.14
N ASN A 9 8.39 -10.14 -12.94
CA ASN A 9 9.79 -10.54 -12.74
C ASN A 9 10.23 -11.71 -13.64
N ARG A 10 9.39 -12.73 -13.84
CA ARG A 10 9.68 -13.86 -14.75
C ARG A 10 8.73 -13.88 -15.93
N LEU A 11 9.23 -14.32 -17.09
CA LEU A 11 8.41 -14.66 -18.24
C LEU A 11 7.64 -15.98 -18.05
N PRO A 12 6.51 -16.19 -18.78
CA PRO A 12 5.81 -17.46 -18.79
C PRO A 12 6.57 -18.57 -19.55
N VAL A 13 7.62 -18.20 -20.27
CA VAL A 13 8.56 -19.11 -20.96
C VAL A 13 9.96 -18.85 -20.42
N GLY A 14 10.54 -19.86 -19.79
CA GLY A 14 11.91 -19.84 -19.28
C GLY A 14 12.90 -20.42 -20.29
N VAL A 15 14.16 -20.05 -20.12
CA VAL A 15 15.30 -20.51 -20.93
C VAL A 15 16.32 -21.16 -20.01
N LYS A 16 16.88 -22.29 -20.44
CA LYS A 16 18.03 -22.94 -19.80
C LYS A 16 19.01 -23.41 -20.86
N ARG A 17 20.27 -23.59 -20.47
CA ARG A 17 21.28 -24.24 -21.32
C ARG A 17 21.43 -25.70 -20.90
N VAL A 18 21.25 -26.61 -21.86
CA VAL A 18 21.38 -28.06 -21.68
C VAL A 18 22.29 -28.58 -22.80
N ASP A 19 23.37 -29.26 -22.45
CA ASP A 19 24.36 -29.80 -23.40
C ASP A 19 24.83 -28.79 -24.47
N GLY A 20 25.08 -27.54 -24.02
CA GLY A 20 25.50 -26.44 -24.88
C GLY A 20 24.40 -25.80 -25.74
N LYS A 21 23.17 -26.30 -25.71
CA LYS A 21 22.02 -25.79 -26.48
C LYS A 21 21.03 -25.03 -25.60
N LEU A 22 20.36 -24.04 -26.18
CA LEU A 22 19.28 -23.31 -25.52
C LEU A 22 17.98 -24.12 -25.61
N GLU A 23 17.38 -24.42 -24.46
CA GLU A 23 16.07 -25.05 -24.34
C GLU A 23 15.06 -24.09 -23.71
N PHE A 24 13.83 -24.10 -24.24
CA PHE A 24 12.71 -23.27 -23.77
C PHE A 24 11.69 -24.16 -23.07
N TYR A 25 11.18 -23.72 -21.92
CA TYR A 25 10.22 -24.48 -21.12
C TYR A 25 9.18 -23.56 -20.47
N PRO A 26 7.95 -24.03 -20.22
CA PRO A 26 6.96 -23.25 -19.49
C PRO A 26 7.39 -22.98 -18.04
N THR A 27 7.30 -21.73 -17.60
CA THR A 27 7.60 -21.37 -16.20
C THR A 27 6.49 -21.87 -15.28
N VAL A 28 6.87 -22.51 -14.17
CA VAL A 28 5.94 -23.03 -13.16
C VAL A 28 5.64 -21.96 -12.11
N GLY A 29 4.36 -21.68 -11.84
CA GLY A 29 3.93 -20.73 -10.80
C GLY A 29 2.50 -20.23 -10.97
N GLY A 30 1.88 -19.77 -9.88
CA GLY A 30 0.48 -19.30 -9.87
C GLY A 30 0.22 -18.11 -10.78
N LEU A 31 1.15 -17.14 -10.80
CA LEU A 31 1.08 -15.94 -11.66
C LEU A 31 1.09 -16.30 -13.15
N ALA A 32 2.15 -17.00 -13.59
CA ALA A 32 2.33 -17.38 -14.99
C ALA A 32 1.16 -18.28 -15.46
N THR A 33 0.80 -19.31 -14.69
CA THR A 33 -0.28 -20.23 -15.06
C THR A 33 -1.62 -19.51 -15.20
N GLY A 34 -1.92 -18.59 -14.29
CA GLY A 34 -3.16 -17.81 -14.30
C GLY A 34 -3.22 -16.82 -15.47
N LEU A 35 -2.23 -15.92 -15.55
CA LEU A 35 -2.19 -14.86 -16.56
C LEU A 35 -1.95 -15.36 -17.97
N SER A 36 -1.22 -16.47 -18.19
CA SER A 36 -1.03 -17.01 -19.55
C SER A 36 -2.36 -17.41 -20.20
N SER A 37 -3.31 -17.93 -19.43
CA SER A 37 -4.66 -18.26 -19.94
C SER A 37 -5.45 -17.02 -20.38
N TYR A 38 -5.20 -15.89 -19.74
CA TYR A 38 -5.81 -14.60 -20.05
C TYR A 38 -5.11 -13.94 -21.24
N ALA A 39 -3.77 -13.84 -21.19
CA ALA A 39 -2.94 -13.23 -22.21
C ALA A 39 -3.06 -13.92 -23.58
N ALA A 40 -3.30 -15.23 -23.61
CA ALA A 40 -3.49 -15.99 -24.85
C ALA A 40 -4.71 -15.55 -25.68
N LYS A 41 -5.72 -14.92 -25.05
CA LYS A 41 -6.94 -14.48 -25.74
C LYS A 41 -6.78 -13.14 -26.47
N GLY A 42 -5.67 -12.42 -26.27
CA GLY A 42 -5.48 -11.06 -26.77
C GLY A 42 -4.18 -10.85 -27.55
N ASN A 43 -3.97 -9.61 -28.00
CA ASN A 43 -2.68 -9.17 -28.55
C ASN A 43 -1.73 -8.65 -27.46
N SER A 44 -1.72 -9.30 -26.30
CA SER A 44 -0.94 -8.89 -25.15
C SER A 44 0.54 -9.18 -25.35
N LYS A 45 1.39 -8.26 -24.88
CA LYS A 45 2.85 -8.42 -24.83
C LYS A 45 3.27 -8.68 -23.39
N TRP A 46 4.34 -9.45 -23.17
CA TRP A 46 4.81 -9.80 -21.84
C TRP A 46 6.30 -9.49 -21.67
N ILE A 47 6.64 -8.68 -20.68
CA ILE A 47 8.02 -8.33 -20.33
C ILE A 47 8.44 -9.05 -19.04
N GLY A 48 9.65 -9.62 -19.02
CA GLY A 48 10.19 -10.27 -17.84
C GLY A 48 11.56 -10.91 -18.03
N TRP A 49 12.18 -11.38 -16.94
CA TRP A 49 13.45 -12.12 -17.03
C TRP A 49 13.23 -13.55 -17.56
N PRO A 50 14.03 -14.02 -18.55
CA PRO A 50 13.89 -15.34 -19.15
C PRO A 50 14.41 -16.49 -18.29
N GLY A 51 14.96 -16.24 -17.11
CA GLY A 51 15.41 -17.30 -16.19
C GLY A 51 16.86 -17.76 -16.35
N ILE A 52 17.62 -17.13 -17.24
CA ILE A 52 19.06 -17.37 -17.44
C ILE A 52 19.85 -16.06 -17.25
N PRO A 53 20.99 -16.06 -16.54
CA PRO A 53 21.81 -14.86 -16.36
C PRO A 53 22.41 -14.37 -17.69
N SER A 54 22.51 -13.05 -17.87
CA SER A 54 22.99 -12.44 -19.11
C SER A 54 24.49 -12.58 -19.33
N ASP A 55 25.25 -12.79 -18.26
CA ASP A 55 26.69 -13.06 -18.27
C ASP A 55 27.02 -14.49 -18.69
N ASP A 56 26.03 -15.40 -18.74
CA ASP A 56 26.16 -16.75 -19.33
C ASP A 56 25.82 -16.78 -20.83
N LEU A 57 25.50 -15.63 -21.43
CA LEU A 57 24.99 -15.53 -22.80
C LEU A 57 25.91 -14.67 -23.67
N SER A 58 26.23 -15.18 -24.88
CA SER A 58 26.81 -14.34 -25.93
C SER A 58 25.76 -13.39 -26.52
N GLU A 59 26.20 -12.35 -27.25
CA GLU A 59 25.27 -11.47 -27.98
C GLU A 59 24.43 -12.23 -29.03
N GLN A 60 24.99 -13.30 -29.60
CA GLN A 60 24.25 -14.17 -30.51
C GLN A 60 23.18 -14.98 -29.78
N ASP A 61 23.47 -15.46 -28.56
CA ASP A 61 22.49 -16.14 -27.71
C ASP A 61 21.34 -15.19 -27.33
N LYS A 62 21.65 -13.95 -26.90
CA LYS A 62 20.63 -12.94 -26.56
C LYS A 62 19.70 -12.66 -27.73
N LYS A 63 20.25 -12.49 -28.94
CA LYS A 63 19.46 -12.32 -30.18
C LYS A 63 18.60 -13.54 -30.49
N ALA A 64 19.14 -14.75 -30.33
CA ALA A 64 18.39 -15.99 -30.56
C ALA A 64 17.23 -16.15 -29.57
N ILE A 65 17.47 -15.87 -28.28
CA ILE A 65 16.46 -15.88 -27.22
C ILE A 65 15.36 -14.85 -27.52
N ALA A 66 15.72 -13.60 -27.83
CA ALA A 66 14.75 -12.56 -28.15
C ALA A 66 13.90 -12.93 -29.37
N LYS A 67 14.52 -13.50 -30.42
CA LYS A 67 13.80 -13.96 -31.61
C LYS A 67 12.79 -15.06 -31.30
N GLU A 68 13.15 -16.04 -30.48
CA GLU A 68 12.26 -17.14 -30.11
C GLU A 68 11.13 -16.67 -29.19
N LEU A 69 11.45 -15.89 -28.15
CA LEU A 69 10.46 -15.36 -27.21
C LEU A 69 9.45 -14.43 -27.88
N LYS A 70 9.88 -13.67 -28.91
CA LYS A 70 8.99 -12.80 -29.68
C LYS A 70 7.87 -13.58 -30.39
N LYS A 71 8.07 -14.85 -30.75
CA LYS A 71 7.00 -15.72 -31.29
C LYS A 71 5.87 -15.94 -30.28
N HIS A 72 6.18 -15.86 -28.99
CA HIS A 72 5.24 -15.94 -27.88
C HIS A 72 4.81 -14.57 -27.34
N LYS A 73 5.16 -13.47 -28.04
CA LYS A 73 4.97 -12.08 -27.59
C LYS A 73 5.63 -11.78 -26.24
N CYS A 74 6.72 -12.49 -25.95
CA CYS A 74 7.55 -12.31 -24.76
C CYS A 74 8.79 -11.48 -25.11
N TYR A 75 9.15 -10.56 -24.21
CA TYR A 75 10.23 -9.59 -24.36
C TYR A 75 11.15 -9.71 -23.13
N PRO A 76 12.40 -10.18 -23.30
CA PRO A 76 13.26 -10.50 -22.17
C PRO A 76 13.93 -9.25 -21.57
N VAL A 77 13.94 -9.16 -20.24
CA VAL A 77 14.86 -8.29 -19.50
C VAL A 77 16.09 -9.10 -19.13
N HIS A 78 17.27 -8.65 -19.57
CA HIS A 78 18.54 -9.32 -19.31
C HIS A 78 19.13 -8.90 -17.97
N LEU A 79 19.39 -9.87 -17.09
CA LEU A 79 19.93 -9.63 -15.75
C LEU A 79 21.21 -10.44 -15.53
N THR A 80 22.24 -9.83 -14.96
CA THR A 80 23.50 -10.47 -14.58
C THR A 80 23.35 -11.32 -13.32
N LYS A 81 24.27 -12.27 -13.07
CA LYS A 81 24.33 -13.00 -11.79
C LYS A 81 24.38 -12.08 -10.57
N LYS A 82 25.19 -11.02 -10.62
CA LYS A 82 25.31 -10.05 -9.52
C LYS A 82 24.01 -9.32 -9.23
N GLN A 83 23.29 -8.90 -10.28
CA GLN A 83 21.94 -8.33 -10.11
C GLN A 83 20.99 -9.36 -9.50
N LEU A 84 20.96 -10.61 -10.00
CA LEU A 84 20.11 -11.66 -9.42
C LEU A 84 20.40 -11.94 -7.94
N GLU A 85 21.67 -11.91 -7.54
CA GLU A 85 22.06 -12.04 -6.14
C GLU A 85 21.53 -10.88 -5.28
N LEU A 86 21.78 -9.63 -5.67
CA LEU A 86 21.46 -8.46 -4.86
C LEU A 86 19.98 -8.03 -4.94
N TYR A 87 19.38 -8.03 -6.13
CA TYR A 87 17.98 -7.66 -6.35
C TYR A 87 17.02 -8.78 -5.95
N TYR A 88 17.25 -10.00 -6.45
CA TYR A 88 16.27 -11.07 -6.34
C TYR A 88 16.47 -11.88 -5.06
N ASN A 89 17.67 -12.39 -4.79
CA ASN A 89 17.92 -13.17 -3.58
C ASN A 89 17.91 -12.28 -2.34
N ASP A 90 18.68 -11.19 -2.32
CA ASP A 90 18.84 -10.35 -1.14
C ASP A 90 17.64 -9.42 -0.91
N TYR A 91 17.44 -8.38 -1.72
CA TYR A 91 16.38 -7.40 -1.42
C TYR A 91 14.96 -7.98 -1.57
N SER A 92 14.66 -8.65 -2.70
CA SER A 92 13.31 -9.16 -2.93
C SER A 92 12.96 -10.31 -1.98
N ASN A 93 13.81 -11.32 -1.85
CA ASN A 93 13.47 -12.56 -1.14
C ASN A 93 13.98 -12.63 0.32
N SER A 94 14.99 -11.85 0.72
CA SER A 94 15.45 -11.78 2.11
C SER A 94 14.95 -10.54 2.86
N VAL A 95 14.50 -9.48 2.17
CA VAL A 95 13.90 -8.28 2.81
C VAL A 95 12.40 -8.20 2.58
N LEU A 96 11.95 -7.99 1.33
CA LEU A 96 10.54 -7.74 1.05
C LEU A 96 9.67 -8.96 1.34
N TRP A 97 10.10 -10.16 0.93
CA TRP A 97 9.34 -11.38 1.17
C TRP A 97 9.03 -11.62 2.65
N PRO A 98 10.01 -11.72 3.58
CA PRO A 98 9.70 -11.90 4.99
C PRO A 98 8.90 -10.73 5.57
N LEU A 99 9.25 -9.47 5.27
CA LEU A 99 8.53 -8.30 5.75
C LEU A 99 7.03 -8.35 5.41
N PHE A 100 6.71 -8.61 4.14
CA PHE A 100 5.33 -8.63 3.66
C PHE A 100 4.55 -9.83 4.20
N HIS A 101 5.25 -10.88 4.65
CA HIS A 101 4.67 -12.03 5.34
C HIS A 101 4.72 -11.91 6.88
N SER A 102 5.01 -10.74 7.43
CA SER A 102 5.13 -10.50 8.87
C SER A 102 6.11 -11.47 9.55
N MET A 103 7.20 -11.75 8.85
CA MET A 103 8.33 -12.52 9.35
C MET A 103 9.52 -11.60 9.58
N GLU A 104 10.39 -12.04 10.47
CA GLU A 104 11.64 -11.35 10.76
C GLU A 104 12.52 -11.26 9.50
N VAL A 105 13.01 -10.05 9.22
CA VAL A 105 14.04 -9.80 8.20
C VAL A 105 15.41 -10.07 8.84
N ARG A 106 16.01 -11.22 8.53
CA ARG A 106 17.28 -11.67 9.14
C ARG A 106 18.52 -11.21 8.38
N HIS A 107 18.40 -11.11 7.07
CA HIS A 107 19.51 -10.82 6.16
C HIS A 107 19.10 -9.77 5.11
N GLY A 108 20.10 -9.11 4.53
CA GLY A 108 19.90 -8.11 3.48
C GLY A 108 19.67 -6.69 3.98
N ASN A 109 18.99 -5.90 3.14
CA ASN A 109 18.76 -4.46 3.33
C ASN A 109 20.05 -3.62 3.39
N THR A 110 21.06 -4.07 2.63
CA THR A 110 22.28 -3.31 2.40
C THR A 110 22.05 -2.21 1.37
N THR A 111 22.85 -1.15 1.38
CA THR A 111 22.81 -0.12 0.33
C THR A 111 23.02 -0.72 -1.07
N ALA A 112 23.86 -1.75 -1.20
CA ALA A 112 24.10 -2.45 -2.47
C ALA A 112 22.85 -3.19 -2.96
N SER A 113 22.15 -3.92 -2.08
CA SER A 113 20.91 -4.63 -2.40
C SER A 113 19.79 -3.65 -2.82
N TRP A 114 19.68 -2.50 -2.15
CA TRP A 114 18.73 -1.46 -2.52
C TRP A 114 19.04 -0.84 -3.89
N ASN A 115 20.30 -0.50 -4.13
CA ASN A 115 20.71 0.07 -5.41
C ASN A 115 20.45 -0.89 -6.56
N ALA A 116 20.79 -2.18 -6.41
CA ALA A 116 20.47 -3.21 -7.39
C ALA A 116 18.96 -3.35 -7.60
N TYR A 117 18.15 -3.18 -6.54
CA TYR A 117 16.70 -3.21 -6.68
C TYR A 117 16.14 -2.07 -7.53
N ARG A 118 16.67 -0.85 -7.35
CA ARG A 118 16.33 0.29 -8.22
C ARG A 118 16.81 0.08 -9.65
N GLU A 119 18.07 -0.28 -9.82
CA GLU A 119 18.71 -0.52 -11.12
C GLU A 119 17.92 -1.56 -11.94
N VAL A 120 17.52 -2.68 -11.33
CA VAL A 120 16.72 -3.67 -12.04
C VAL A 120 15.32 -3.13 -12.37
N ASN A 121 14.67 -2.36 -11.49
CA ASN A 121 13.39 -1.73 -11.83
C ASN A 121 13.54 -0.72 -13.00
N GLU A 122 14.67 -0.02 -13.11
CA GLU A 122 15.00 0.86 -14.24
C GLU A 122 15.13 0.08 -15.55
N LEU A 123 15.83 -1.06 -15.55
CA LEU A 123 15.92 -1.93 -16.74
C LEU A 123 14.54 -2.43 -17.21
N PHE A 124 13.66 -2.77 -16.27
CA PHE A 124 12.28 -3.11 -16.59
C PHE A 124 11.49 -1.91 -17.14
N ALA A 125 11.75 -0.70 -16.63
CA ALA A 125 11.13 0.53 -17.11
C ALA A 125 11.56 0.82 -18.56
N GLU A 126 12.85 0.74 -18.87
CA GLU A 126 13.41 0.94 -20.20
C GLU A 126 12.75 0.03 -21.25
N GLU A 127 12.72 -1.28 -20.98
CA GLU A 127 12.11 -2.26 -21.90
C GLU A 127 10.60 -2.02 -22.07
N THR A 128 9.92 -1.63 -21.00
CA THR A 128 8.48 -1.31 -21.04
C THR A 128 8.22 -0.04 -21.83
N ILE A 129 9.03 1.01 -21.64
CA ILE A 129 8.92 2.28 -22.34
C ILE A 129 9.16 2.07 -23.84
N ALA A 130 10.19 1.30 -24.21
CA ALA A 130 10.52 0.99 -25.60
C ALA A 130 9.37 0.26 -26.33
N LEU A 131 8.58 -0.53 -25.61
CA LEU A 131 7.48 -1.31 -26.17
C LEU A 131 6.11 -0.61 -26.13
N SER A 132 5.96 0.36 -25.22
CA SER A 132 4.76 1.17 -25.01
C SER A 132 4.59 2.27 -26.07
N GLN A 133 3.33 2.62 -26.31
CA GLN A 133 2.90 3.78 -27.08
C GLN A 133 1.98 4.65 -26.21
N PRO A 134 1.90 5.98 -26.39
CA PRO A 134 1.02 6.83 -25.60
C PRO A 134 -0.42 6.28 -25.52
N GLY A 135 -0.93 6.12 -24.29
CA GLY A 135 -2.24 5.51 -24.02
C GLY A 135 -2.21 3.99 -23.93
N SER A 136 -1.03 3.36 -23.83
CA SER A 136 -0.92 1.91 -23.62
C SER A 136 -1.48 1.52 -22.26
N THR A 137 -1.98 0.28 -22.17
CA THR A 137 -2.36 -0.31 -20.89
C THR A 137 -1.21 -1.17 -20.39
N ILE A 138 -0.62 -0.81 -19.26
CA ILE A 138 0.51 -1.50 -18.65
C ILE A 138 0.04 -2.13 -17.33
N TRP A 139 0.27 -3.42 -17.16
CA TRP A 139 -0.07 -4.15 -15.93
C TRP A 139 1.18 -4.72 -15.28
N VAL A 140 1.65 -4.05 -14.23
CA VAL A 140 2.82 -4.42 -13.44
C VAL A 140 2.42 -5.39 -12.33
N HIS A 141 3.23 -6.44 -12.15
CA HIS A 141 2.97 -7.47 -11.17
C HIS A 141 4.10 -7.63 -10.15
N ASP A 142 3.65 -7.61 -8.90
CA ASP A 142 4.29 -8.19 -7.73
C ASP A 142 5.48 -7.43 -7.12
N TYR A 143 5.89 -7.90 -5.93
CA TYR A 143 6.80 -7.23 -5.02
C TYR A 143 8.24 -7.04 -5.52
N GLN A 144 8.64 -7.66 -6.63
CA GLN A 144 9.95 -7.41 -7.20
C GLN A 144 9.97 -6.13 -8.06
N LEU A 145 8.80 -5.56 -8.39
CA LEU A 145 8.66 -4.42 -9.29
C LEU A 145 7.87 -3.26 -8.63
N LEU A 146 8.09 -3.00 -7.33
CA LEU A 146 7.34 -1.99 -6.58
C LEU A 146 7.63 -0.55 -7.05
N LEU A 147 8.81 -0.29 -7.63
CA LEU A 147 9.20 1.04 -8.10
C LEU A 147 8.77 1.33 -9.53
N LEU A 148 8.60 0.27 -10.32
CA LEU A 148 8.33 0.35 -11.75
C LEU A 148 7.12 1.24 -12.10
N PRO A 149 5.96 1.19 -11.42
CA PRO A 149 4.85 2.06 -11.80
C PRO A 149 5.19 3.55 -11.72
N GLY A 150 5.99 3.95 -10.72
CA GLY A 150 6.42 5.33 -10.53
C GLY A 150 7.41 5.76 -11.60
N MET A 151 8.37 4.89 -11.94
CA MET A 151 9.32 5.12 -13.03
C MET A 151 8.61 5.28 -14.37
N LEU A 152 7.64 4.41 -14.67
CA LEU A 152 6.84 4.48 -15.88
C LEU A 152 6.00 5.75 -15.95
N ARG A 153 5.34 6.14 -14.86
CA ARG A 153 4.48 7.34 -14.85
C ARG A 153 5.24 8.62 -15.18
N ASN A 154 6.50 8.73 -14.73
CA ASN A 154 7.32 9.90 -15.01
C ASN A 154 7.60 10.09 -16.52
N GLU A 155 7.82 8.99 -17.25
CA GLU A 155 8.14 9.01 -18.69
C GLU A 155 6.88 8.87 -19.58
N ARG A 156 5.82 8.24 -19.04
CA ARG A 156 4.56 7.93 -19.72
C ARG A 156 3.36 8.48 -18.93
N PRO A 157 3.13 9.80 -18.95
CA PRO A 157 2.05 10.42 -18.16
C PRO A 157 0.64 10.07 -18.65
N THR A 158 0.47 9.60 -19.89
CA THR A 158 -0.83 9.28 -20.49
C THR A 158 -1.19 7.79 -20.48
N ASP A 159 -0.26 6.90 -20.13
CA ASP A 159 -0.51 5.46 -20.12
C ASP A 159 -1.41 5.05 -18.95
N HIS A 160 -2.20 3.99 -19.15
CA HIS A 160 -3.02 3.37 -18.11
C HIS A 160 -2.20 2.33 -17.35
N ILE A 161 -1.78 2.65 -16.12
CA ILE A 161 -0.85 1.82 -15.35
C ILE A 161 -1.61 1.14 -14.21
N GLY A 162 -1.71 -0.19 -14.27
CA GLY A 162 -2.18 -1.01 -13.16
C GLY A 162 -1.01 -1.66 -12.43
N PHE A 163 -1.06 -1.72 -11.11
CA PHE A 163 -0.14 -2.50 -10.29
C PHE A 163 -0.93 -3.53 -9.47
N PHE A 164 -0.48 -4.79 -9.44
CA PHE A 164 -1.10 -5.82 -8.61
C PHE A 164 -0.06 -6.55 -7.76
N LEU A 165 -0.27 -6.57 -6.44
CA LEU A 165 0.58 -7.27 -5.47
C LEU A 165 0.02 -8.66 -5.14
N HIS A 166 0.82 -9.72 -5.37
CA HIS A 166 0.36 -11.12 -5.18
C HIS A 166 0.68 -11.71 -3.81
N ILE A 167 1.56 -11.05 -3.07
CA ILE A 167 1.85 -11.38 -1.67
C ILE A 167 0.98 -10.54 -0.73
N PRO A 168 0.89 -10.88 0.57
CA PRO A 168 0.17 -10.05 1.52
C PRO A 168 0.76 -8.64 1.56
N PHE A 169 -0.04 -7.64 1.89
CA PHE A 169 0.50 -6.36 2.35
C PHE A 169 0.52 -6.36 3.90
N PRO A 170 1.64 -6.01 4.55
CA PRO A 170 1.74 -6.04 6.01
C PRO A 170 0.97 -4.89 6.65
N SER A 171 0.80 -4.93 7.97
CA SER A 171 0.20 -3.79 8.66
C SER A 171 1.12 -2.57 8.55
N ALA A 172 0.56 -1.36 8.66
CA ALA A 172 1.37 -0.16 8.59
C ALA A 172 2.43 -0.08 9.72
N ALA A 173 2.18 -0.70 10.87
CA ALA A 173 3.16 -0.77 11.96
C ALA A 173 4.39 -1.61 11.59
N GLU A 174 4.20 -2.65 10.78
CA GLU A 174 5.28 -3.51 10.29
C GLU A 174 5.97 -2.90 9.07
N PHE A 175 5.22 -2.25 8.18
CA PHE A 175 5.74 -1.71 6.93
C PHE A 175 6.55 -0.41 7.10
N THR A 176 6.00 0.58 7.81
CA THR A 176 6.58 1.93 7.86
C THR A 176 7.96 2.05 8.51
N PRO A 177 8.42 1.13 9.40
CA PRO A 177 9.79 1.12 9.89
C PRO A 177 10.84 0.80 8.82
N LEU A 178 10.47 0.18 7.68
CA LEU A 178 11.42 -0.06 6.60
C LEU A 178 11.96 1.26 6.07
N LYS A 179 13.29 1.40 6.02
CA LYS A 179 13.98 2.63 5.57
C LYS A 179 13.46 3.15 4.22
N GLN A 180 13.18 2.25 3.29
CA GLN A 180 12.71 2.56 1.93
C GLN A 180 11.18 2.55 1.78
N ALA A 181 10.41 2.47 2.88
CA ALA A 181 8.94 2.36 2.84
C ALA A 181 8.29 3.48 2.01
N SER A 182 8.78 4.71 2.16
CA SER A 182 8.28 5.87 1.40
C SER A 182 8.53 5.73 -0.10
N GLU A 183 9.76 5.34 -0.50
CA GLU A 183 10.16 5.15 -1.91
C GLU A 183 9.35 4.02 -2.56
N LEU A 184 9.14 2.91 -1.86
CA LEU A 184 8.34 1.78 -2.36
C LEU A 184 6.86 2.14 -2.54
N LEU A 185 6.27 2.89 -1.58
CA LEU A 185 4.89 3.34 -1.71
C LEU A 185 4.71 4.38 -2.80
N GLN A 186 5.65 5.32 -2.97
CA GLN A 186 5.63 6.25 -4.09
C GLN A 186 5.74 5.52 -5.43
N GLY A 187 6.59 4.49 -5.51
CA GLY A 187 6.68 3.59 -6.65
C GLY A 187 5.34 2.95 -7.01
N MET A 188 4.67 2.31 -6.04
CA MET A 188 3.36 1.69 -6.27
C MET A 188 2.27 2.71 -6.61
N LEU A 189 2.28 3.87 -5.94
CA LEU A 189 1.38 4.99 -6.22
C LEU A 189 1.61 5.58 -7.62
N GLY A 190 2.68 5.20 -8.32
CA GLY A 190 2.88 5.33 -9.76
C GLY A 190 1.73 4.80 -10.65
N ALA A 191 0.96 3.84 -10.16
CA ALA A 191 -0.19 3.29 -10.87
C ALA A 191 -1.45 4.19 -10.79
N ASP A 192 -2.38 3.99 -11.71
CA ASP A 192 -3.77 4.49 -11.63
C ASP A 192 -4.64 3.59 -10.74
N LEU A 193 -4.31 2.29 -10.71
CA LEU A 193 -4.99 1.28 -9.93
C LEU A 193 -3.97 0.37 -9.23
N VAL A 194 -4.00 0.36 -7.90
CA VAL A 194 -3.31 -0.61 -7.05
C VAL A 194 -4.30 -1.69 -6.64
N GLY A 195 -4.02 -2.93 -7.04
CA GLY A 195 -4.79 -4.12 -6.70
C GLY A 195 -4.09 -4.98 -5.65
N LEU A 196 -4.84 -5.41 -4.64
CA LEU A 196 -4.40 -6.36 -3.62
C LEU A 196 -5.36 -7.55 -3.53
N HIS A 197 -5.06 -8.58 -2.75
CA HIS A 197 -5.96 -9.74 -2.63
C HIS A 197 -7.17 -9.51 -1.73
N THR A 198 -6.97 -8.87 -0.58
CA THR A 198 -7.98 -8.81 0.50
C THR A 198 -8.25 -7.39 0.95
N THR A 199 -9.33 -7.23 1.71
CA THR A 199 -9.68 -5.95 2.33
C THR A 199 -8.60 -5.54 3.35
N SER A 200 -8.14 -6.48 4.18
CA SER A 200 -7.10 -6.20 5.18
C SER A 200 -5.80 -5.70 4.56
N TYR A 201 -5.36 -6.26 3.43
CA TYR A 201 -4.16 -5.80 2.73
C TYR A 201 -4.36 -4.39 2.16
N THR A 202 -5.56 -4.12 1.62
CA THR A 202 -5.93 -2.79 1.11
C THR A 202 -5.89 -1.73 2.21
N GLU A 203 -6.42 -2.04 3.39
CA GLU A 203 -6.38 -1.17 4.55
C GLU A 203 -4.94 -0.95 5.05
N GLY A 204 -4.12 -2.01 5.10
CA GLY A 204 -2.71 -1.91 5.44
C GLY A 204 -1.93 -0.97 4.52
N PHE A 205 -2.21 -1.03 3.21
CA PHE A 205 -1.61 -0.14 2.20
C PHE A 205 -2.03 1.31 2.43
N LEU A 206 -3.34 1.57 2.54
CA LEU A 206 -3.88 2.92 2.72
C LEU A 206 -3.40 3.56 4.03
N GLU A 207 -3.36 2.78 5.11
CA GLU A 207 -2.85 3.24 6.40
C GLU A 207 -1.34 3.52 6.35
N SER A 208 -0.57 2.74 5.60
CA SER A 208 0.85 3.03 5.38
C SER A 208 1.06 4.33 4.60
N CYS A 209 0.27 4.59 3.55
CA CYS A 209 0.27 5.88 2.84
C CYS A 209 -0.06 7.04 3.80
N ARG A 210 -1.08 6.86 4.66
CA ARG A 210 -1.51 7.88 5.64
C ARG A 210 -0.40 8.19 6.64
N ARG A 211 0.24 7.17 7.21
CA ARG A 211 1.32 7.35 8.21
C ARG A 211 2.55 8.04 7.65
N LEU A 212 2.87 7.79 6.38
CA LEU A 212 4.01 8.40 5.71
C LEU A 212 3.68 9.73 5.01
N GLY A 213 2.43 10.20 5.09
CA GLY A 213 2.00 11.46 4.47
C GLY A 213 2.03 11.44 2.94
N LEU A 214 1.78 10.28 2.33
CA LEU A 214 1.79 10.08 0.88
C LEU A 214 0.40 10.34 0.27
N GLY A 215 0.12 11.61 -0.01
CA GLY A 215 -1.17 12.05 -0.56
C GLY A 215 -2.30 12.10 0.47
N LEU A 216 -3.48 12.58 0.04
CA LEU A 216 -4.69 12.55 0.85
C LEU A 216 -5.35 11.17 0.71
N VAL A 217 -5.38 10.42 1.80
CA VAL A 217 -5.91 9.04 1.82
C VAL A 217 -7.41 9.05 2.10
N GLU A 218 -8.19 8.72 1.09
CA GLU A 218 -9.64 8.51 1.14
C GLU A 218 -9.98 7.01 1.19
N PRO A 219 -11.24 6.63 1.48
CA PRO A 219 -11.66 5.23 1.34
C PRO A 219 -11.36 4.70 -0.07
N ARG A 220 -10.51 3.67 -0.16
CA ARG A 220 -10.10 3.01 -1.41
C ARG A 220 -9.41 3.90 -2.44
N LYS A 221 -8.86 5.04 -2.02
CA LYS A 221 -8.18 5.98 -2.91
C LYS A 221 -7.05 6.74 -2.22
N VAL A 222 -6.06 7.14 -2.99
CA VAL A 222 -5.02 8.07 -2.57
C VAL A 222 -4.98 9.22 -3.57
N ALA A 223 -5.39 10.41 -3.13
CA ALA A 223 -5.32 11.62 -3.94
C ALA A 223 -3.89 12.19 -3.86
N LEU A 224 -3.22 12.17 -5.01
CA LEU A 224 -1.93 12.81 -5.25
C LEU A 224 -2.17 14.22 -5.83
N PRO A 225 -1.14 15.09 -5.90
CA PRO A 225 -1.31 16.45 -6.40
C PRO A 225 -1.90 16.54 -7.81
N ASP A 226 -1.53 15.60 -8.68
CA ASP A 226 -1.83 15.59 -10.11
C ASP A 226 -2.86 14.53 -10.51
N ARG A 227 -3.17 13.57 -9.62
CA ARG A 227 -4.01 12.42 -9.97
C ARG A 227 -4.59 11.70 -8.75
N LEU A 228 -5.53 10.81 -9.02
CA LEU A 228 -6.16 9.97 -8.02
C LEU A 228 -5.79 8.51 -8.28
N VAL A 229 -5.17 7.86 -7.29
CA VAL A 229 -4.83 6.44 -7.35
C VAL A 229 -5.95 5.66 -6.69
N ARG A 230 -6.56 4.72 -7.41
CA ARG A 230 -7.54 3.81 -6.82
C ARG A 230 -6.83 2.63 -6.17
N VAL A 231 -7.29 2.24 -4.98
CA VAL A 231 -6.74 1.11 -4.23
C VAL A 231 -7.88 0.19 -3.85
N THR A 232 -7.87 -1.04 -4.35
CA THR A 232 -8.95 -2.00 -4.08
C THR A 232 -8.43 -3.43 -4.13
N ASN A 233 -9.25 -4.36 -3.64
CA ASN A 233 -8.93 -5.78 -3.65
C ASN A 233 -9.56 -6.51 -4.84
N PHE A 234 -8.81 -7.46 -5.41
CA PHE A 234 -9.24 -8.45 -6.39
C PHE A 234 -8.64 -9.82 -5.99
N PRO A 235 -9.42 -10.73 -5.41
CA PRO A 235 -8.91 -12.04 -5.02
C PRO A 235 -8.58 -12.85 -6.28
N ILE A 236 -7.30 -13.18 -6.48
CA ILE A 236 -6.89 -14.01 -7.62
C ILE A 236 -7.42 -15.42 -7.44
N SER A 237 -7.76 -16.08 -8.53
CA SER A 237 -8.26 -17.44 -8.53
C SER A 237 -7.54 -18.29 -9.57
N ILE A 238 -8.10 -19.43 -9.90
CA ILE A 238 -7.53 -20.42 -10.81
C ILE A 238 -8.32 -20.50 -12.12
N ASP A 239 -7.74 -21.17 -13.12
CA ASP A 239 -8.53 -21.72 -14.22
C ASP A 239 -9.32 -22.94 -13.69
N TYR A 240 -10.52 -22.66 -13.17
CA TYR A 240 -11.38 -23.68 -12.57
C TYR A 240 -11.68 -24.83 -13.55
N SER A 241 -11.98 -24.47 -14.80
CA SER A 241 -12.31 -25.43 -15.87
C SER A 241 -11.15 -26.40 -16.14
N LYS A 242 -9.90 -25.92 -16.14
CA LYS A 242 -8.69 -26.75 -16.31
C LYS A 242 -8.62 -27.86 -15.27
N PHE A 243 -8.85 -27.55 -13.99
CA PHE A 243 -8.79 -28.54 -12.90
C PHE A 243 -10.05 -29.42 -12.84
N ALA A 244 -11.25 -28.85 -12.98
CA ALA A 244 -12.50 -29.61 -12.95
C ALA A 244 -12.58 -30.65 -14.09
N LYS A 245 -12.15 -30.28 -15.31
CA LYS A 245 -12.15 -31.17 -16.48
C LYS A 245 -10.97 -32.14 -16.53
N ALA A 246 -9.93 -31.95 -15.69
CA ALA A 246 -8.76 -32.84 -15.64
C ALA A 246 -9.17 -34.31 -15.38
N THR A 247 -10.26 -34.54 -14.66
CA THR A 247 -10.84 -35.86 -14.37
C THR A 247 -11.18 -36.68 -15.63
N LYS A 248 -11.47 -36.01 -16.74
CA LYS A 248 -11.83 -36.63 -18.03
C LYS A 248 -10.60 -36.98 -18.87
N GLN A 249 -9.44 -36.40 -18.58
CA GLN A 249 -8.22 -36.58 -19.37
C GLN A 249 -7.61 -37.98 -19.16
N ARG A 250 -7.22 -38.65 -20.25
CA ARG A 250 -6.66 -40.02 -20.22
C ARG A 250 -5.37 -40.10 -19.38
N ALA A 251 -4.48 -39.12 -19.52
CA ALA A 251 -3.22 -39.07 -18.79
C ALA A 251 -3.43 -38.93 -17.27
N VAL A 252 -4.32 -38.03 -16.85
CA VAL A 252 -4.70 -37.86 -15.43
C VAL A 252 -5.35 -39.13 -14.88
N ARG A 253 -6.25 -39.78 -15.62
CA ARG A 253 -6.87 -41.05 -15.20
C ARG A 253 -5.84 -42.16 -14.99
N ARG A 254 -4.79 -42.22 -15.81
CA ARG A 254 -3.67 -43.17 -15.67
C ARG A 254 -2.90 -42.92 -14.38
N GLU A 255 -2.51 -41.67 -14.12
CA GLU A 255 -1.81 -41.31 -12.88
C GLU A 255 -2.68 -41.56 -11.63
N ARG A 256 -3.98 -41.25 -11.71
CA ARG A 256 -4.92 -41.51 -10.60
C ARG A 256 -5.01 -43.00 -10.27
N ARG A 257 -4.98 -43.89 -11.27
CA ARG A 257 -4.95 -45.34 -11.03
C ARG A 257 -3.67 -45.74 -10.30
N LYS A 258 -2.50 -45.25 -10.72
CA LYS A 258 -1.22 -45.52 -10.05
C LYS A 258 -1.23 -45.08 -8.58
N LEU A 259 -1.67 -43.85 -8.30
CA LEU A 259 -1.80 -43.33 -6.93
C LEU A 259 -2.87 -44.09 -6.12
N GLY A 260 -3.95 -44.53 -6.78
CA GLY A 260 -4.98 -45.38 -6.19
C GLY A 260 -4.43 -46.73 -5.71
N TRP A 261 -3.59 -47.38 -6.51
CA TRP A 261 -2.87 -48.60 -6.13
C TRP A 261 -1.86 -48.35 -5.01
N LYS A 262 -1.01 -47.30 -5.14
CA LYS A 262 0.01 -46.94 -4.14
C LYS A 262 -0.59 -46.72 -2.76
N TYR A 263 -1.70 -46.00 -2.67
CA TYR A 263 -2.35 -45.66 -1.40
C TYR A 263 -3.60 -46.50 -1.11
N ARG A 264 -3.68 -47.72 -1.66
CA ARG A 264 -4.86 -48.58 -1.45
C ARG A 264 -5.11 -48.82 0.04
N GLY A 265 -6.38 -48.71 0.44
CA GLY A 265 -6.83 -48.94 1.82
C GLY A 265 -6.48 -47.82 2.81
N LYS A 266 -5.90 -46.71 2.35
CA LYS A 266 -5.47 -45.60 3.22
C LYS A 266 -6.23 -44.31 2.93
N LYS A 267 -6.51 -43.55 3.97
CA LYS A 267 -6.85 -42.13 3.90
C LYS A 267 -5.60 -41.35 3.49
N VAL A 268 -5.71 -40.50 2.47
CA VAL A 268 -4.60 -39.72 1.94
C VAL A 268 -4.78 -38.26 2.34
N VAL A 269 -3.88 -37.77 3.18
CA VAL A 269 -3.73 -36.34 3.47
C VAL A 269 -2.63 -35.80 2.57
N ILE A 270 -2.82 -34.63 1.97
CA ILE A 270 -1.79 -33.99 1.14
C ILE A 270 -1.40 -32.63 1.69
N THR A 271 -0.15 -32.28 1.48
CA THR A 271 0.37 -30.93 1.56
C THR A 271 1.19 -30.68 0.29
N VAL A 272 0.87 -29.61 -0.43
CA VAL A 272 1.53 -29.28 -1.70
C VAL A 272 1.94 -27.82 -1.62
N ASP A 273 3.24 -27.57 -1.59
CA ASP A 273 3.77 -26.23 -1.35
C ASP A 273 5.14 -26.08 -2.01
N ARG A 274 5.53 -24.84 -2.32
CA ARG A 274 6.96 -24.53 -2.44
C ARG A 274 7.60 -24.72 -1.06
N LEU A 275 8.83 -25.21 -1.02
CA LEU A 275 9.59 -25.20 0.22
C LEU A 275 9.95 -23.75 0.56
N ASP A 276 9.17 -23.15 1.44
CA ASP A 276 9.21 -21.72 1.76
C ASP A 276 8.75 -21.54 3.22
N PRO A 277 9.43 -20.71 4.04
CA PRO A 277 9.12 -20.55 5.46
C PRO A 277 7.66 -20.15 5.73
N THR A 278 7.07 -19.41 4.80
CA THR A 278 5.67 -18.96 4.86
C THR A 278 4.66 -20.10 4.88
N LYS A 279 5.03 -21.30 4.42
CA LYS A 279 4.12 -22.43 4.25
C LYS A 279 3.93 -23.27 5.51
N GLY A 280 4.64 -22.99 6.60
CA GLY A 280 4.40 -23.66 7.89
C GLY A 280 4.54 -25.19 7.87
N LEU A 281 5.30 -25.75 6.92
CA LEU A 281 5.43 -27.20 6.74
C LEU A 281 5.96 -27.93 8.00
N PRO A 282 6.95 -27.40 8.75
CA PRO A 282 7.36 -27.99 10.02
C PRO A 282 6.22 -28.15 11.03
N GLY A 283 5.40 -27.10 11.23
CA GLY A 283 4.27 -27.13 12.15
C GLY A 283 3.21 -28.15 11.74
N ARG A 284 2.98 -28.33 10.44
CA ARG A 284 2.07 -29.36 9.90
C ARG A 284 2.58 -30.78 10.13
N LEU A 285 3.88 -31.02 9.93
CA LEU A 285 4.51 -32.32 10.22
C LEU A 285 4.44 -32.65 11.71
N GLU A 286 4.74 -31.68 12.57
CA GLU A 286 4.65 -31.83 14.03
C GLU A 286 3.20 -32.08 14.49
N ALA A 287 2.20 -31.43 13.88
CA ALA A 287 0.79 -31.69 14.14
C ALA A 287 0.38 -33.10 13.72
N TYR A 288 0.83 -33.57 12.56
CA TYR A 288 0.57 -34.93 12.09
C TYR A 288 1.23 -36.00 12.99
N GLU A 289 2.46 -35.75 13.48
CA GLU A 289 3.09 -36.58 14.50
C GLU A 289 2.24 -36.68 15.77
N LYS A 290 1.78 -35.53 16.29
CA LYS A 290 0.93 -35.49 17.50
C LYS A 290 -0.40 -36.21 17.29
N LEU A 291 -1.00 -36.10 16.10
CA LEU A 291 -2.20 -36.84 15.73
C LEU A 291 -1.96 -38.35 15.79
N LEU A 292 -0.88 -38.85 15.18
CA LEU A 292 -0.56 -40.29 15.15
C LEU A 292 -0.24 -40.83 16.54
N ALA A 293 0.44 -40.05 17.39
CA ALA A 293 0.73 -40.43 18.77
C ALA A 293 -0.55 -40.59 19.61
N LYS A 294 -1.53 -39.69 19.43
CA LYS A 294 -2.80 -39.72 20.16
C LYS A 294 -3.80 -40.75 19.63
N ASN A 295 -3.64 -41.23 18.41
CA ASN A 295 -4.62 -42.09 17.74
C ASN A 295 -3.95 -43.31 17.09
N PRO A 296 -3.51 -44.32 17.88
CA PRO A 296 -2.92 -45.55 17.33
C PRO A 296 -3.81 -46.27 16.32
N SER A 297 -5.13 -46.09 16.42
CA SER A 297 -6.13 -46.65 15.48
C SER A 297 -5.97 -46.16 14.03
N LEU A 298 -5.28 -45.04 13.81
CA LEU A 298 -4.97 -44.48 12.49
C LEU A 298 -3.72 -45.11 11.85
N HIS A 299 -2.89 -45.81 12.62
CA HIS A 299 -1.66 -46.42 12.09
C HIS A 299 -1.98 -47.37 10.94
N LYS A 300 -1.17 -47.33 9.88
CA LYS A 300 -1.36 -48.08 8.62
C LYS A 300 -2.62 -47.71 7.80
N LYS A 301 -3.51 -46.87 8.34
CA LYS A 301 -4.76 -46.42 7.69
C LYS A 301 -4.70 -45.01 7.12
N VAL A 302 -3.71 -44.20 7.49
CA VAL A 302 -3.51 -42.85 6.97
C VAL A 302 -2.09 -42.66 6.43
N VAL A 303 -1.94 -41.83 5.42
CA VAL A 303 -0.65 -41.38 4.89
C VAL A 303 -0.71 -39.88 4.62
N LEU A 304 0.35 -39.16 4.99
CA LEU A 304 0.57 -37.77 4.63
C LEU A 304 1.53 -37.73 3.44
N VAL A 305 1.05 -37.28 2.28
CA VAL A 305 1.89 -37.03 1.10
C VAL A 305 2.35 -35.59 1.14
N VAL A 306 3.67 -35.40 1.21
CA VAL A 306 4.30 -34.09 1.26
C VAL A 306 4.98 -33.83 -0.08
N LEU A 307 4.40 -32.96 -0.90
CA LEU A 307 5.02 -32.50 -2.14
C LEU A 307 5.60 -31.10 -1.92
N ALA A 308 6.91 -31.05 -1.66
CA ALA A 308 7.66 -29.81 -1.46
C ALA A 308 8.42 -29.46 -2.74
N VAL A 309 8.01 -28.40 -3.43
CA VAL A 309 8.66 -27.95 -4.66
C VAL A 309 9.92 -27.14 -4.30
N PRO A 310 11.11 -27.49 -4.83
CA PRO A 310 12.33 -26.71 -4.62
C PRO A 310 12.16 -25.23 -4.97
N SER A 311 12.62 -24.33 -4.09
CA SER A 311 12.51 -22.89 -4.30
C SER A 311 13.66 -22.17 -3.60
N ARG A 312 14.31 -21.22 -4.30
CA ARG A 312 15.31 -20.30 -3.74
C ARG A 312 16.39 -21.01 -2.92
N ALA A 313 16.86 -22.16 -3.41
CA ALA A 313 17.77 -23.05 -2.68
C ALA A 313 19.13 -22.41 -2.34
N GLU A 314 19.49 -21.29 -2.96
CA GLU A 314 20.71 -20.54 -2.64
C GLU A 314 20.61 -19.74 -1.33
N ILE A 315 19.40 -19.43 -0.86
CA ILE A 315 19.15 -18.63 0.33
C ILE A 315 19.26 -19.50 1.60
N VAL A 316 20.00 -19.02 2.61
CA VAL A 316 20.34 -19.78 3.84
C VAL A 316 19.09 -20.31 4.55
N GLU A 317 18.08 -19.46 4.76
CA GLU A 317 16.85 -19.82 5.45
C GLU A 317 16.08 -20.96 4.75
N TYR A 318 16.21 -21.09 3.43
CA TYR A 318 15.58 -22.15 2.65
C TYR A 318 16.34 -23.47 2.80
N LYS A 319 17.67 -23.42 2.89
CA LYS A 319 18.52 -24.58 3.19
C LYS A 319 18.22 -25.12 4.60
N GLU A 320 18.18 -24.24 5.60
CA GLU A 320 17.83 -24.60 6.98
C GLU A 320 16.43 -25.22 7.08
N LEU A 321 15.45 -24.64 6.38
CA LEU A 321 14.10 -25.17 6.31
C LEU A 321 14.08 -26.58 5.71
N LYS A 322 14.86 -26.82 4.63
CA LYS A 322 14.97 -28.14 4.00
C LYS A 322 15.48 -29.17 4.99
N GLU A 323 16.57 -28.88 5.67
CA GLU A 323 17.14 -29.79 6.66
C GLU A 323 16.17 -30.08 7.80
N ARG A 324 15.46 -29.05 8.29
CA ARG A 324 14.46 -29.23 9.34
C ARG A 324 13.32 -30.14 8.87
N VAL A 325 12.81 -29.94 7.66
CA VAL A 325 11.77 -30.78 7.07
C VAL A 325 12.25 -32.22 6.92
N ASP A 326 13.45 -32.45 6.39
CA ASP A 326 14.02 -33.80 6.24
C ASP A 326 14.14 -34.53 7.57
N LYS A 327 14.67 -33.84 8.59
CA LYS A 327 14.80 -34.37 9.95
C LYS A 327 13.43 -34.73 10.54
N LEU A 328 12.41 -33.90 10.34
CA LEU A 328 11.04 -34.18 10.80
C LEU A 328 10.43 -35.39 10.08
N VAL A 329 10.55 -35.46 8.76
CA VAL A 329 10.05 -36.60 7.96
C VAL A 329 10.72 -37.90 8.41
N ALA A 330 12.05 -37.91 8.52
CA ALA A 330 12.81 -39.07 8.98
C ALA A 330 12.40 -39.48 10.40
N ARG A 331 12.24 -38.52 11.31
CA ARG A 331 11.79 -38.77 12.69
C ARG A 331 10.41 -39.45 12.72
N ILE A 332 9.43 -38.92 12.00
CA ILE A 332 8.05 -39.45 11.98
C ILE A 332 8.04 -40.86 11.38
N ASN A 333 8.71 -41.05 10.25
CA ASN A 333 8.77 -42.36 9.60
C ASN A 333 9.53 -43.40 10.43
N LYS A 334 10.61 -43.01 11.13
CA LYS A 334 11.31 -43.91 12.07
C LYS A 334 10.43 -44.29 13.26
N LYS A 335 9.65 -43.34 13.80
CA LYS A 335 8.86 -43.52 15.02
C LYS A 335 7.60 -44.37 14.81
N PHE A 336 6.88 -44.19 13.69
CA PHE A 336 5.60 -44.88 13.46
C PHE A 336 5.63 -45.83 12.26
N GLY A 337 6.64 -45.73 11.39
CA GLY A 337 6.73 -46.55 10.19
C GLY A 337 6.93 -48.03 10.48
N THR A 338 6.55 -48.85 9.51
CA THR A 338 6.75 -50.29 9.49
C THR A 338 7.25 -50.71 8.11
N ALA A 339 7.67 -51.96 7.94
CA ALA A 339 8.14 -52.48 6.65
C ALA A 339 7.14 -52.26 5.49
N THR A 340 5.83 -52.19 5.78
CA THR A 340 4.77 -52.06 4.76
C THR A 340 4.02 -50.73 4.80
N TRP A 341 4.42 -49.80 5.67
CA TRP A 341 3.76 -48.51 5.81
C TRP A 341 4.73 -47.41 6.25
N GLN A 342 4.83 -46.36 5.43
CA GLN A 342 5.46 -45.11 5.80
C GLN A 342 4.36 -44.06 6.06
N PRO A 343 4.29 -43.48 7.28
CA PRO A 343 3.30 -42.46 7.61
C PRO A 343 3.40 -41.18 6.77
N VAL A 344 4.61 -40.82 6.33
CA VAL A 344 4.90 -39.64 5.50
C VAL A 344 5.58 -40.06 4.20
N ASP A 345 4.93 -39.76 3.07
CA ASP A 345 5.45 -39.98 1.71
C ASP A 345 5.95 -38.64 1.15
N TYR A 346 7.25 -38.39 1.26
CA TYR A 346 7.88 -37.10 0.99
C TYR A 346 8.52 -37.04 -0.40
N HIS A 347 8.18 -36.00 -1.16
CA HIS A 347 8.67 -35.71 -2.50
C HIS A 347 9.25 -34.29 -2.54
N TYR A 348 10.54 -34.17 -2.87
CA TYR A 348 11.23 -32.89 -3.08
C TYR A 348 11.48 -32.63 -4.57
N GLU A 349 10.40 -32.44 -5.31
CA GLU A 349 10.43 -32.29 -6.77
C GLU A 349 9.20 -31.53 -7.27
N SER A 350 9.25 -31.06 -8.52
CA SER A 350 8.06 -30.56 -9.21
C SER A 350 7.32 -31.71 -9.89
N TRP A 351 6.01 -31.81 -9.73
CA TRP A 351 5.20 -32.78 -10.47
C TRP A 351 4.55 -32.15 -11.70
N PRO A 352 4.47 -32.89 -12.83
CA PRO A 352 3.70 -32.44 -13.98
C PRO A 352 2.22 -32.36 -13.62
N PHE A 353 1.49 -31.52 -14.36
CA PHE A 353 0.08 -31.21 -14.12
C PHE A 353 -0.78 -32.47 -13.97
N GLU A 354 -0.58 -33.48 -14.81
CA GLU A 354 -1.41 -34.68 -14.83
C GLU A 354 -1.31 -35.47 -13.52
N ARG A 355 -0.09 -35.57 -12.98
CA ARG A 355 0.19 -36.28 -11.73
C ARG A 355 -0.30 -35.48 -10.53
N LEU A 356 -0.16 -34.16 -10.56
CA LEU A 356 -0.66 -33.27 -9.52
C LEU A 356 -2.19 -33.26 -9.45
N ALA A 357 -2.88 -33.10 -10.58
CA ALA A 357 -4.34 -33.16 -10.65
C ALA A 357 -4.88 -34.54 -10.23
N ALA A 358 -4.16 -35.62 -10.55
CA ALA A 358 -4.48 -36.96 -10.07
C ALA A 358 -4.31 -37.11 -8.55
N LEU A 359 -3.29 -36.47 -7.96
CA LEU A 359 -3.10 -36.43 -6.51
C LEU A 359 -4.25 -35.69 -5.82
N TYR A 360 -4.63 -34.50 -6.32
CA TYR A 360 -5.78 -33.76 -5.79
C TYR A 360 -7.08 -34.56 -5.83
N GLN A 361 -7.32 -35.32 -6.89
CA GLN A 361 -8.48 -36.22 -7.00
C GLN A 361 -8.40 -37.42 -6.04
N ARG A 362 -7.19 -37.92 -5.76
CA ARG A 362 -7.01 -39.08 -4.87
C ARG A 362 -7.08 -38.69 -3.40
N ALA A 363 -6.64 -37.49 -3.03
CA ALA A 363 -6.48 -37.09 -1.63
C ALA A 363 -7.80 -36.93 -0.88
N ASP A 364 -7.96 -37.56 0.27
CA ASP A 364 -9.15 -37.40 1.12
C ASP A 364 -9.16 -36.02 1.81
N VAL A 365 -7.98 -35.50 2.18
CA VAL A 365 -7.82 -34.22 2.87
C VAL A 365 -6.68 -33.42 2.25
N ALA A 366 -6.88 -32.13 1.98
CA ALA A 366 -5.79 -31.18 1.73
C ALA A 366 -5.50 -30.38 3.00
N PHE A 367 -4.27 -30.45 3.47
CA PHE A 367 -3.81 -29.78 4.70
C PHE A 367 -2.95 -28.58 4.36
N ILE A 368 -3.60 -27.44 4.11
CA ILE A 368 -2.98 -26.22 3.60
C ILE A 368 -2.97 -25.16 4.71
N ALA A 369 -1.96 -25.19 5.56
CA ALA A 369 -1.87 -24.30 6.72
C ALA A 369 -0.60 -23.43 6.68
N PRO A 370 -0.48 -22.50 5.70
CA PRO A 370 0.63 -21.53 5.69
C PRO A 370 0.54 -20.59 6.90
N VAL A 371 1.69 -20.14 7.42
CA VAL A 371 1.77 -19.14 8.49
C VAL A 371 1.19 -17.80 8.02
N ARG A 372 1.43 -17.44 6.77
CA ARG A 372 0.80 -16.30 6.07
C ARG A 372 0.91 -16.51 4.57
N ASP A 373 -0.12 -16.18 3.81
CA ASP A 373 -0.11 -16.35 2.35
C ASP A 373 -1.03 -15.33 1.69
N GLY A 374 -0.58 -14.73 0.57
CA GLY A 374 -1.35 -13.69 -0.11
C GLY A 374 -2.72 -14.18 -0.59
N MET A 375 -2.78 -15.43 -1.06
CA MET A 375 -4.03 -16.09 -1.46
C MET A 375 -4.01 -17.58 -1.17
N ASN A 376 -3.00 -18.31 -1.68
CA ASN A 376 -2.93 -19.78 -1.73
C ASN A 376 -3.84 -20.42 -2.79
N LEU A 377 -3.30 -20.58 -4.01
CA LEU A 377 -4.04 -21.21 -5.12
C LEU A 377 -4.17 -22.73 -4.97
N VAL A 378 -3.24 -23.40 -4.29
CA VAL A 378 -3.29 -24.86 -4.06
C VAL A 378 -4.60 -25.28 -3.39
N ALA A 379 -5.08 -24.49 -2.42
CA ALA A 379 -6.38 -24.71 -1.79
C ALA A 379 -7.52 -24.72 -2.81
N LYS A 380 -7.52 -23.74 -3.74
CA LYS A 380 -8.52 -23.63 -4.81
C LYS A 380 -8.40 -24.76 -5.83
N GLU A 381 -7.17 -25.12 -6.21
CA GLU A 381 -6.87 -26.22 -7.15
C GLU A 381 -7.37 -27.57 -6.62
N TYR A 382 -7.14 -27.82 -5.33
CA TYR A 382 -7.64 -29.02 -4.66
C TYR A 382 -9.16 -29.10 -4.72
N ILE A 383 -9.86 -28.02 -4.31
CA ILE A 383 -11.33 -27.97 -4.32
C ILE A 383 -11.88 -28.15 -5.73
N ALA A 384 -11.34 -27.45 -6.73
CA ALA A 384 -11.77 -27.59 -8.12
C ALA A 384 -11.56 -29.01 -8.69
N SER A 385 -10.62 -29.77 -8.13
CA SER A 385 -10.30 -31.14 -8.57
C SER A 385 -11.16 -32.23 -7.92
N ARG A 386 -12.26 -31.88 -7.21
CA ARG A 386 -13.12 -32.84 -6.49
C ARG A 386 -14.41 -33.20 -7.26
N PRO A 387 -14.42 -34.16 -8.21
CA PRO A 387 -15.60 -34.45 -9.02
C PRO A 387 -16.80 -35.04 -8.26
N LYS A 388 -16.58 -35.56 -7.04
CA LYS A 388 -17.62 -36.18 -6.20
C LYS A 388 -17.96 -35.36 -4.97
N HIS A 389 -17.41 -34.15 -4.86
CA HIS A 389 -17.50 -33.29 -3.68
C HIS A 389 -17.05 -34.01 -2.40
N ASP A 390 -16.11 -34.95 -2.50
CA ASP A 390 -15.78 -35.89 -1.42
C ASP A 390 -14.44 -35.63 -0.71
N GLY A 391 -14.00 -34.36 -0.67
CA GLY A 391 -12.68 -33.98 -0.14
C GLY A 391 -12.76 -32.85 0.88
N VAL A 392 -11.95 -32.94 1.94
CA VAL A 392 -11.91 -31.92 3.01
C VAL A 392 -10.71 -31.01 2.83
N LEU A 393 -10.93 -29.70 2.88
CA LEU A 393 -9.87 -28.71 2.92
C LEU A 393 -9.69 -28.22 4.35
N ILE A 394 -8.48 -28.38 4.89
CA ILE A 394 -8.01 -27.66 6.08
C ILE A 394 -7.22 -26.46 5.55
N LEU A 395 -7.58 -25.25 6.00
CA LEU A 395 -7.02 -24.01 5.48
C LEU A 395 -6.58 -23.09 6.63
N SER A 396 -5.40 -22.48 6.51
CA SER A 396 -5.00 -21.42 7.44
C SER A 396 -5.93 -20.21 7.33
N GLU A 397 -6.36 -19.66 8.47
CA GLU A 397 -7.09 -18.38 8.52
C GLU A 397 -6.27 -17.18 8.02
N THR A 398 -4.94 -17.31 7.98
CA THR A 398 -4.02 -16.25 7.50
C THR A 398 -3.67 -16.37 6.01
N ALA A 399 -4.30 -17.30 5.29
CA ALA A 399 -4.24 -17.36 3.83
C ALA A 399 -5.38 -16.53 3.23
N GLY A 400 -5.10 -15.70 2.21
CA GLY A 400 -6.15 -14.90 1.56
C GLY A 400 -7.34 -15.69 1.04
N ALA A 401 -7.16 -16.97 0.66
CA ALA A 401 -8.24 -17.85 0.22
C ALA A 401 -9.26 -18.15 1.32
N ALA A 402 -8.94 -17.94 2.60
CA ALA A 402 -9.87 -18.15 3.71
C ALA A 402 -11.04 -17.16 3.69
N GLU A 403 -10.88 -15.97 3.07
CA GLU A 403 -11.98 -15.02 2.89
C GLU A 403 -13.07 -15.54 1.93
N GLU A 404 -12.68 -16.42 1.00
CA GLU A 404 -13.56 -17.00 -0.02
C GLU A 404 -14.00 -18.43 0.32
N LEU A 405 -13.10 -19.26 0.84
CA LEU A 405 -13.32 -20.69 1.12
C LEU A 405 -13.81 -20.92 2.56
N LYS A 406 -14.88 -20.22 2.95
CA LYS A 406 -15.40 -20.17 4.33
C LYS A 406 -15.84 -21.53 4.90
N ASP A 407 -16.17 -22.48 4.03
CA ASP A 407 -16.58 -23.83 4.40
C ASP A 407 -15.40 -24.78 4.66
N ALA A 408 -14.16 -24.33 4.50
CA ALA A 408 -12.97 -25.07 4.90
C ALA A 408 -12.94 -25.29 6.44
N VAL A 409 -12.15 -26.26 6.88
CA VAL A 409 -11.76 -26.38 8.29
C VAL A 409 -10.66 -25.36 8.54
N LEU A 410 -11.04 -24.19 9.05
CA LEU A 410 -10.09 -23.10 9.34
C LEU A 410 -9.24 -23.44 10.57
N VAL A 411 -7.94 -23.17 10.46
CA VAL A 411 -6.96 -23.40 11.53
C VAL A 411 -6.03 -22.20 11.69
N ASP A 412 -5.59 -21.96 12.92
CA ASP A 412 -4.53 -21.00 13.21
C ASP A 412 -3.17 -21.73 13.20
N PRO A 413 -2.29 -21.47 12.20
CA PRO A 413 -0.99 -22.13 12.08
C PRO A 413 -0.03 -21.81 13.23
N THR A 414 -0.27 -20.73 13.98
CA THR A 414 0.53 -20.34 15.15
C THR A 414 0.15 -21.11 16.42
N GLN A 415 -1.01 -21.78 16.41
CA GLN A 415 -1.51 -22.58 17.51
C GLN A 415 -1.49 -24.08 17.17
N PRO A 416 -0.47 -24.85 17.58
CA PRO A 416 -0.33 -26.27 17.21
C PRO A 416 -1.54 -27.15 17.56
N LYS A 417 -2.35 -26.76 18.56
CA LYS A 417 -3.55 -27.48 18.95
C LYS A 417 -4.61 -27.45 17.83
N THR A 418 -4.80 -26.31 17.17
CA THR A 418 -5.82 -26.14 16.12
C THR A 418 -5.52 -27.02 14.90
N LEU A 419 -4.23 -27.16 14.55
CA LEU A 419 -3.75 -28.03 13.49
C LEU A 419 -4.09 -29.50 13.75
N VAL A 420 -3.87 -29.98 14.98
CA VAL A 420 -4.19 -31.36 15.36
C VAL A 420 -5.70 -31.60 15.36
N THR A 421 -6.48 -30.69 15.94
CA THR A 421 -7.94 -30.80 15.97
C THR A 421 -8.55 -30.70 14.57
N GLY A 422 -8.02 -29.84 13.71
CA GLY A 422 -8.45 -29.71 12.32
C GLY A 422 -8.19 -30.98 11.50
N LEU A 423 -7.03 -31.61 11.70
CA LEU A 423 -6.73 -32.93 11.11
C LEU A 423 -7.71 -34.01 11.62
N GLN A 424 -7.97 -34.03 12.92
CA GLN A 424 -8.92 -34.97 13.55
C GLN A 424 -10.31 -34.81 12.95
N GLN A 425 -10.83 -33.58 12.92
CA GLN A 425 -12.13 -33.25 12.33
C GLN A 425 -12.19 -33.63 10.85
N ALA A 426 -11.16 -33.31 10.07
CA ALA A 426 -11.15 -33.60 8.63
C ALA A 426 -11.17 -35.10 8.32
N LEU A 427 -10.49 -35.92 9.14
CA LEU A 427 -10.44 -37.37 8.96
C LEU A 427 -11.74 -38.08 9.39
N THR A 428 -12.51 -37.47 10.30
CA THR A 428 -13.76 -38.04 10.83
C THR A 428 -15.03 -37.36 10.28
N MET A 429 -14.89 -36.38 9.38
CA MET A 429 -16.03 -35.59 8.87
C MET A 429 -17.10 -36.48 8.21
N PRO A 430 -18.38 -36.34 8.60
CA PRO A 430 -19.47 -37.08 7.97
C PRO A 430 -19.63 -36.79 6.48
N ARG A 431 -20.02 -37.79 5.70
CA ARG A 431 -20.17 -37.69 4.23
C ARG A 431 -21.16 -36.62 3.76
N GLY A 432 -22.23 -36.37 4.51
CA GLY A 432 -23.19 -35.31 4.18
C GLY A 432 -22.58 -33.92 4.33
N GLU A 433 -21.89 -33.68 5.45
CA GLU A 433 -21.25 -32.41 5.75
C GLU A 433 -20.14 -32.08 4.75
N LEU A 434 -19.26 -33.04 4.46
CA LEU A 434 -18.14 -32.80 3.54
C LEU A 434 -18.65 -32.45 2.13
N LYS A 435 -19.70 -33.14 1.63
CA LYS A 435 -20.29 -32.83 0.31
C LYS A 435 -20.86 -31.43 0.26
N ARG A 436 -21.58 -31.02 1.29
CA ARG A 436 -22.14 -29.66 1.40
C ARG A 436 -21.01 -28.62 1.35
N ARG A 437 -19.97 -28.78 2.16
CA ARG A 437 -18.82 -27.86 2.23
C ARG A 437 -18.08 -27.77 0.90
N THR A 438 -17.72 -28.91 0.30
CA THR A 438 -16.99 -28.92 -0.98
C THR A 438 -17.82 -28.34 -2.13
N SER A 439 -19.12 -28.64 -2.19
CA SER A 439 -20.01 -28.13 -3.25
C SER A 439 -20.16 -26.61 -3.18
N SER A 440 -20.36 -26.06 -1.98
CA SER A 440 -20.43 -24.62 -1.75
C SER A 440 -19.15 -23.90 -2.23
N MET A 441 -17.97 -24.39 -1.80
CA MET A 441 -16.70 -23.81 -2.23
C MET A 441 -16.44 -23.94 -3.74
N GLN A 442 -16.85 -25.05 -4.36
CA GLN A 442 -16.72 -25.23 -5.81
C GLN A 442 -17.60 -24.25 -6.59
N HIS A 443 -18.84 -24.03 -6.14
CA HIS A 443 -19.74 -23.07 -6.79
C HIS A 443 -19.17 -21.65 -6.78
N HIS A 444 -18.54 -21.26 -5.67
CA HIS A 444 -17.80 -20.00 -5.59
C HIS A 444 -16.65 -19.95 -6.61
N LEU A 445 -15.80 -20.99 -6.67
CA LEU A 445 -14.65 -21.02 -7.57
C LEU A 445 -15.02 -21.12 -9.06
N GLU A 446 -16.18 -21.68 -9.38
CA GLU A 446 -16.71 -21.72 -10.75
C GLU A 446 -17.08 -20.32 -11.25
N THR A 447 -17.56 -19.46 -10.35
CA THR A 447 -17.94 -18.08 -10.65
C THR A 447 -16.73 -17.15 -10.65
N PHE A 448 -15.90 -17.22 -9.60
CA PHE A 448 -14.76 -16.35 -9.40
C PHE A 448 -13.47 -17.03 -9.89
N THR A 449 -13.30 -17.05 -11.22
CA THR A 449 -12.14 -17.64 -11.90
C THR A 449 -10.99 -16.65 -12.08
N VAL A 450 -9.82 -17.12 -12.53
CA VAL A 450 -8.70 -16.23 -12.88
C VAL A 450 -9.06 -15.27 -14.02
N GLN A 451 -9.93 -15.68 -14.95
CA GLN A 451 -10.42 -14.79 -16.00
C GLN A 451 -11.33 -13.70 -15.42
N ALA A 452 -12.26 -14.07 -14.52
CA ALA A 452 -13.10 -13.10 -13.83
C ALA A 452 -12.30 -12.09 -13.00
N TRP A 453 -11.21 -12.52 -12.36
CA TRP A 453 -10.25 -11.66 -11.67
C TRP A 453 -9.60 -10.66 -12.63
N ALA A 454 -9.05 -11.14 -13.75
CA ALA A 454 -8.36 -10.31 -14.73
C ALA A 454 -9.32 -9.31 -15.39
N ASP A 455 -10.52 -9.75 -15.78
CA ASP A 455 -11.56 -8.89 -16.34
C ASP A 455 -12.00 -7.83 -15.34
N SER A 456 -12.19 -8.19 -14.07
CA SER A 456 -12.55 -7.24 -13.01
C SER A 456 -11.47 -6.17 -12.81
N PHE A 457 -10.19 -6.57 -12.81
CA PHE A 457 -9.07 -5.64 -12.72
C PHE A 457 -9.00 -4.71 -13.93
N MET A 458 -9.11 -5.26 -15.15
CA MET A 458 -9.03 -4.48 -16.39
C MET A 458 -10.21 -3.52 -16.53
N ASN A 459 -11.42 -3.97 -16.23
CA ASN A 459 -12.62 -3.11 -16.19
C ASN A 459 -12.47 -2.01 -15.14
N ALA A 460 -11.84 -2.30 -14.01
CA ALA A 460 -11.53 -1.27 -13.03
C ALA A 460 -10.47 -0.29 -13.57
N LEU A 461 -9.39 -0.76 -14.20
CA LEU A 461 -8.31 0.09 -14.71
C LEU A 461 -8.79 1.03 -15.84
N GLN A 462 -9.68 0.54 -16.70
CA GLN A 462 -10.23 1.30 -17.83
C GLN A 462 -11.29 2.34 -17.44
N LYS A 463 -11.84 2.26 -16.23
CA LYS A 463 -12.80 3.26 -15.77
C LYS A 463 -12.10 4.61 -15.69
N PRO A 464 -12.60 5.66 -16.37
CA PRO A 464 -12.01 6.98 -16.28
C PRO A 464 -12.00 7.38 -14.81
N VAL A 465 -10.80 7.56 -14.28
CA VAL A 465 -10.63 8.25 -13.02
C VAL A 465 -10.83 9.70 -13.37
N THR A 466 -12.07 10.20 -13.25
CA THR A 466 -12.33 11.64 -13.41
C THR A 466 -11.43 12.32 -12.40
N PRO A 467 -10.38 13.04 -12.82
CA PRO A 467 -9.67 13.87 -11.90
C PRO A 467 -10.72 14.89 -11.46
N LYS A 468 -10.89 15.13 -10.15
CA LYS A 468 -10.90 16.54 -9.79
C LYS A 468 -9.45 16.94 -10.02
N PRO A 469 -9.12 17.62 -11.12
CA PRO A 469 -7.75 18.05 -11.31
C PRO A 469 -7.54 19.06 -10.19
N ILE A 470 -6.70 18.75 -9.20
CA ILE A 470 -6.05 19.84 -8.48
C ILE A 470 -4.89 20.27 -9.37
N LEU A 471 -5.23 20.81 -10.56
CA LEU A 471 -4.31 21.48 -11.46
C LEU A 471 -4.01 22.88 -10.89
N THR A 472 -3.61 22.95 -9.62
CA THR A 472 -3.08 24.20 -9.08
C THR A 472 -1.77 24.44 -9.80
N LYS A 473 -1.76 25.44 -10.67
CA LYS A 473 -0.66 25.64 -11.60
C LYS A 473 0.55 26.22 -10.83
N HIS A 474 1.76 25.72 -11.06
CA HIS A 474 2.96 26.26 -10.39
C HIS A 474 3.22 27.72 -10.77
N LEU A 475 3.55 28.56 -9.79
CA LEU A 475 4.01 29.92 -10.02
C LEU A 475 5.34 29.85 -10.79
N ASN A 476 5.34 30.40 -12.00
CA ASN A 476 6.51 30.48 -12.87
C ASN A 476 6.79 31.95 -13.23
N ALA A 477 7.84 32.21 -14.00
CA ALA A 477 8.23 33.58 -14.37
C ALA A 477 7.09 34.36 -15.06
N ILE A 478 6.37 33.71 -15.99
CA ILE A 478 5.26 34.33 -16.74
C ILE A 478 4.15 34.75 -15.79
N ARG A 479 3.65 33.84 -14.94
CA ARG A 479 2.58 34.13 -13.99
C ARG A 479 3.00 35.11 -12.91
N THR A 480 4.27 35.06 -12.49
CA THR A 480 4.82 36.06 -11.57
C THR A 480 4.72 37.45 -12.20
N GLN A 481 5.04 37.57 -13.49
CA GLN A 481 4.97 38.84 -14.20
C GLN A 481 3.53 39.29 -14.46
N GLU A 482 2.60 38.37 -14.71
CA GLU A 482 1.16 38.66 -14.78
C GLU A 482 0.64 39.24 -13.46
N ILE A 483 0.95 38.61 -12.32
CA ILE A 483 0.55 39.11 -10.98
C ILE A 483 1.16 40.48 -10.71
N VAL A 484 2.46 40.66 -10.98
CA VAL A 484 3.17 41.94 -10.76
C VAL A 484 2.57 43.04 -11.66
N PHE A 485 2.26 42.72 -12.92
CA PHE A 485 1.63 43.67 -13.84
C PHE A 485 0.24 44.07 -13.37
N ALA A 486 -0.62 43.10 -13.03
CA ALA A 486 -1.96 43.35 -12.51
C ALA A 486 -1.92 44.19 -11.22
N TYR A 487 -1.00 43.87 -10.32
CA TYR A 487 -0.76 44.64 -9.11
C TYR A 487 -0.41 46.09 -9.43
N HIS A 488 0.52 46.38 -10.34
CA HIS A 488 0.90 47.77 -10.65
C HIS A 488 -0.22 48.59 -11.30
N GLN A 489 -1.12 47.97 -12.06
CA GLN A 489 -2.28 48.64 -12.67
C GLN A 489 -3.40 48.97 -11.67
N ALA A 490 -3.56 48.12 -10.65
CA ALA A 490 -4.60 48.25 -9.64
C ALA A 490 -4.46 49.48 -8.75
N GLN A 491 -5.58 50.06 -8.31
CA GLN A 491 -5.66 51.23 -7.44
C GLN A 491 -6.05 50.89 -5.99
N LYS A 492 -6.74 49.77 -5.76
CA LYS A 492 -7.19 49.26 -4.45
C LYS A 492 -6.84 47.78 -4.30
N ARG A 493 -5.75 47.49 -3.59
CA ARG A 493 -5.14 46.17 -3.54
C ARG A 493 -5.29 45.55 -2.16
N LEU A 494 -5.87 44.36 -2.08
CA LEU A 494 -5.93 43.55 -0.86
C LEU A 494 -4.90 42.42 -0.92
N ILE A 495 -4.07 42.31 0.12
CA ILE A 495 -3.06 41.25 0.25
C ILE A 495 -3.28 40.51 1.56
N LEU A 496 -3.77 39.27 1.48
CA LEU A 496 -4.05 38.39 2.61
C LEU A 496 -2.94 37.35 2.75
N LEU A 497 -2.25 37.33 3.89
CA LEU A 497 -1.09 36.45 4.11
C LEU A 497 -1.26 35.66 5.40
N ASP A 498 -1.08 34.34 5.34
CA ASP A 498 -0.70 33.61 6.55
C ASP A 498 0.72 33.99 6.98
N TYR A 499 1.03 33.79 8.26
CA TYR A 499 2.36 34.00 8.80
C TYR A 499 3.21 32.73 8.78
N ASP A 500 2.81 31.72 9.56
CA ASP A 500 3.52 30.45 9.63
C ASP A 500 3.39 29.74 8.27
N GLY A 501 4.45 29.09 7.79
CA GLY A 501 4.49 28.38 6.51
C GLY A 501 4.45 29.24 5.23
N VAL A 502 4.07 30.52 5.31
CA VAL A 502 4.05 31.48 4.17
C VAL A 502 5.16 32.52 4.28
N LEU A 503 5.19 33.30 5.37
CA LEU A 503 6.20 34.34 5.59
C LEU A 503 7.42 33.80 6.35
N ARG A 504 7.24 32.71 7.09
CA ARG A 504 8.28 32.05 7.89
C ARG A 504 8.09 30.54 7.85
N PRO A 505 9.11 29.71 7.58
CA PRO A 505 8.98 28.26 7.68
C PRO A 505 8.61 27.81 9.10
N PHE A 506 7.94 26.66 9.24
CA PHE A 506 7.61 26.11 10.56
C PHE A 506 8.86 25.86 11.40
N MET A 507 8.83 26.33 12.64
CA MET A 507 9.87 26.09 13.65
C MET A 507 9.42 24.99 14.62
N GLN A 508 10.40 24.31 15.24
CA GLN A 508 10.10 23.26 16.23
C GLN A 508 9.51 23.85 17.51
N ASP A 509 10.08 24.96 18.00
CA ASP A 509 9.59 25.74 19.12
C ASP A 509 8.80 26.97 18.63
N PRO A 510 7.54 27.17 19.07
CA PRO A 510 6.78 28.38 18.78
C PRO A 510 7.50 29.69 19.12
N ALA A 511 8.34 29.72 20.15
CA ALA A 511 9.08 30.93 20.57
C ALA A 511 10.16 31.36 19.54
N ASP A 512 10.67 30.41 18.75
CA ASP A 512 11.70 30.63 17.72
C ASP A 512 11.14 31.14 16.38
N ALA A 513 9.81 31.25 16.27
CA ALA A 513 9.14 31.65 15.05
C ALA A 513 9.05 33.16 14.85
N ARG A 514 9.92 33.95 15.47
CA ARG A 514 9.95 35.42 15.30
C ARG A 514 10.25 35.79 13.84
N PRO A 515 9.67 36.90 13.32
CA PRO A 515 9.89 37.32 11.94
C PRO A 515 11.33 37.75 11.71
N SER A 516 11.86 37.46 10.52
CA SER A 516 13.19 37.94 10.13
C SER A 516 13.14 39.44 9.79
N LEU A 517 14.30 40.11 9.87
CA LEU A 517 14.43 41.51 9.44
C LEU A 517 14.01 41.70 7.97
N GLN A 518 14.22 40.70 7.12
CA GLN A 518 13.78 40.74 5.72
C GLN A 518 12.25 40.80 5.62
N VAL A 519 11.54 39.95 6.36
CA VAL A 519 10.07 39.92 6.39
C VAL A 519 9.51 41.22 6.95
N LEU A 520 10.09 41.75 8.05
CA LEU A 520 9.66 43.01 8.64
C LEU A 520 9.83 44.20 7.67
N LYS A 521 10.97 44.28 6.97
CA LYS A 521 11.21 45.32 5.94
C LYS A 521 10.22 45.20 4.78
N LEU A 522 9.98 43.97 4.31
CA LEU A 522 9.05 43.68 3.23
C LEU A 522 7.62 44.12 3.58
N LEU A 523 7.12 43.69 4.74
CA LEU A 523 5.77 44.04 5.21
C LEU A 523 5.64 45.54 5.48
N LYS A 524 6.69 46.19 6.02
CA LYS A 524 6.70 47.65 6.19
C LYS A 524 6.55 48.36 4.85
N ARG A 525 7.31 47.96 3.83
CA ARG A 525 7.23 48.53 2.49
C ARG A 525 5.83 48.34 1.89
N LEU A 526 5.31 47.11 1.90
CA LEU A 526 4.00 46.80 1.33
C LEU A 526 2.87 47.53 2.07
N GLY A 527 2.91 47.60 3.40
CA GLY A 527 1.89 48.28 4.19
C GLY A 527 1.97 49.81 4.13
N SER A 528 3.15 50.37 3.86
CA SER A 528 3.34 51.82 3.70
C SER A 528 2.80 52.36 2.37
N GLU A 529 2.62 51.51 1.35
CA GLU A 529 1.94 51.89 0.10
C GLU A 529 0.46 52.21 0.40
N PRO A 530 -0.03 53.43 0.09
CA PRO A 530 -1.40 53.83 0.40
C PRO A 530 -2.47 52.98 -0.31
N ARG A 531 -2.17 52.49 -1.52
CA ARG A 531 -3.07 51.64 -2.33
C ARG A 531 -3.20 50.21 -1.81
N ASN A 532 -2.34 49.79 -0.89
CA ASN A 532 -2.32 48.44 -0.35
C ASN A 532 -3.02 48.34 1.00
N GLU A 533 -3.91 47.37 1.14
CA GLU A 533 -4.36 46.84 2.41
C GLU A 533 -3.75 45.46 2.63
N VAL A 534 -2.72 45.40 3.48
CA VAL A 534 -2.03 44.15 3.84
C VAL A 534 -2.61 43.61 5.14
N VAL A 535 -3.05 42.36 5.12
CA VAL A 535 -3.66 41.68 6.27
C VAL A 535 -2.87 40.40 6.57
N ILE A 536 -2.39 40.26 7.79
CA ILE A 536 -1.76 39.03 8.27
C ILE A 536 -2.80 38.25 9.08
N ILE A 537 -3.17 37.05 8.62
CA ILE A 537 -4.16 36.19 9.26
C ILE A 537 -3.44 34.95 9.78
N SER A 538 -3.31 34.81 11.10
CA SER A 538 -2.50 33.75 11.70
C SER A 538 -3.22 33.04 12.85
N GLY A 539 -2.84 31.78 13.09
CA GLY A 539 -3.21 31.04 14.31
C GLY A 539 -2.48 31.49 15.58
N ARG A 540 -1.52 32.42 15.45
CA ARG A 540 -0.74 32.99 16.57
C ARG A 540 -1.60 33.82 17.52
N SER A 541 -1.10 33.98 18.74
CA SER A 541 -1.79 34.80 19.75
C SER A 541 -1.77 36.28 19.38
N LYS A 542 -2.73 37.04 19.93
CA LYS A 542 -2.74 38.51 19.83
C LYS A 542 -1.44 39.14 20.34
N ALA A 543 -0.86 38.60 21.41
CA ALA A 543 0.38 39.11 22.00
C ALA A 543 1.56 38.97 21.04
N ASP A 544 1.69 37.82 20.37
CA ASP A 544 2.74 37.57 19.37
C ASP A 544 2.61 38.55 18.21
N LEU A 545 1.42 38.64 17.58
CA LEU A 545 1.21 39.51 16.43
C LEU A 545 1.36 40.99 16.79
N GLN A 546 0.92 41.40 17.98
CA GLN A 546 1.11 42.77 18.47
C GLN A 546 2.60 43.07 18.70
N GLY A 547 3.35 42.15 19.32
CA GLY A 547 4.77 42.32 19.58
C GLY A 547 5.61 42.32 18.30
N TRP A 548 5.24 41.50 17.31
CA TRP A 548 6.02 41.32 16.08
C TRP A 548 5.70 42.33 14.98
N PHE A 549 4.41 42.66 14.81
CA PHE A 549 3.93 43.45 13.67
C PHE A 549 3.14 44.69 14.09
N GLY A 550 2.92 44.92 15.38
CA GLY A 550 2.07 46.01 15.87
C GLY A 550 2.54 47.41 15.48
N SER A 551 3.83 47.60 15.22
CA SER A 551 4.41 48.87 14.75
C SER A 551 4.34 49.03 13.22
N LEU A 552 3.96 47.98 12.48
CA LEU A 552 3.89 48.02 11.03
C LEU A 552 2.51 48.53 10.56
N PRO A 553 2.47 49.21 9.40
CA PRO A 553 1.22 49.70 8.79
C PRO A 553 0.44 48.57 8.09
N VAL A 554 0.14 47.50 8.83
CA VAL A 554 -0.62 46.33 8.35
C VAL A 554 -1.80 46.05 9.28
N ALA A 555 -2.83 45.41 8.75
CA ALA A 555 -3.90 44.81 9.54
C ALA A 555 -3.48 43.43 10.05
N LEU A 556 -4.01 43.02 11.20
CA LEU A 556 -3.68 41.77 11.87
C LEU A 556 -4.95 41.02 12.25
N ALA A 557 -4.97 39.71 12.07
CA ALA A 557 -5.98 38.80 12.59
C ALA A 557 -5.29 37.66 13.35
N ALA A 558 -5.55 37.57 14.64
CA ALA A 558 -4.97 36.59 15.56
C ALA A 558 -5.93 35.43 15.81
N GLU A 559 -5.39 34.29 16.24
CA GLU A 559 -6.14 33.08 16.60
C GLU A 559 -7.14 32.68 15.50
N HIS A 560 -6.66 32.59 14.27
CA HIS A 560 -7.46 32.26 13.08
C HIS A 560 -8.63 33.23 12.82
N GLY A 561 -8.55 34.46 13.35
CA GLY A 561 -9.57 35.47 13.18
C GLY A 561 -10.55 35.60 14.34
N ALA A 562 -10.18 35.19 15.56
CA ALA A 562 -10.98 35.51 16.75
C ALA A 562 -10.91 37.01 17.10
N LEU A 563 -9.73 37.59 16.87
CA LEU A 563 -9.39 38.97 17.19
C LEU A 563 -8.74 39.61 15.96
N PHE A 564 -9.07 40.85 15.66
CA PHE A 564 -8.46 41.57 14.55
C PHE A 564 -8.20 43.05 14.84
N ARG A 565 -7.24 43.64 14.13
CA ARG A 565 -6.86 45.05 14.21
C ARG A 565 -6.75 45.60 12.79
N ARG A 566 -7.46 46.68 12.50
CA ARG A 566 -7.42 47.35 11.19
C ARG A 566 -6.07 48.07 10.99
N LYS A 567 -5.69 48.31 9.73
CA LYS A 567 -4.47 49.03 9.35
C LYS A 567 -4.41 50.39 10.07
N GLY A 568 -3.28 50.69 10.71
CA GLY A 568 -3.07 51.96 11.45
C GLY A 568 -3.85 52.10 12.77
N GLY A 569 -4.79 51.20 13.08
CA GLY A 569 -5.55 51.23 14.33
C GLY A 569 -4.73 50.73 15.52
N LYS A 570 -4.98 51.27 16.72
CA LYS A 570 -4.38 50.80 17.98
C LYS A 570 -5.23 49.74 18.70
N ASN A 571 -6.52 49.67 18.39
CA ASN A 571 -7.48 48.84 19.12
C ASN A 571 -7.72 47.50 18.40
N TRP A 572 -7.81 46.44 19.19
CA TRP A 572 -8.22 45.11 18.72
C TRP A 572 -9.73 44.95 18.89
N HIS A 573 -10.36 44.39 17.88
CA HIS A 573 -11.77 44.06 17.82
C HIS A 573 -11.95 42.54 17.89
N LYS A 574 -13.09 42.10 18.42
CA LYS A 574 -13.50 40.69 18.42
C LYS A 574 -14.40 40.43 17.23
N THR A 575 -14.33 39.23 16.66
CA THR A 575 -15.25 38.82 15.60
C THR A 575 -16.69 38.79 16.11
N ALA A 576 -17.61 39.31 15.32
CA ALA A 576 -19.03 39.40 15.68
C ALA A 576 -19.58 38.00 16.00
N GLY A 577 -20.32 37.88 17.11
CA GLY A 577 -20.88 36.61 17.60
C GLY A 577 -19.99 35.82 18.58
N LEU A 578 -18.76 36.25 18.84
CA LEU A 578 -17.93 35.70 19.94
C LEU A 578 -18.39 36.23 21.30
N THR A 579 -19.31 35.51 21.96
CA THR A 579 -19.99 35.97 23.17
C THR A 579 -19.48 35.32 24.46
N SER A 580 -19.12 34.04 24.45
CA SER A 580 -18.81 33.30 25.69
C SER A 580 -17.57 32.41 25.59
N ARG A 581 -16.83 32.32 26.71
CA ARG A 581 -15.68 31.42 26.92
C ARG A 581 -15.94 30.37 28.01
N ALA A 582 -17.20 30.16 28.40
CA ALA A 582 -17.59 29.26 29.48
C ALA A 582 -17.08 27.82 29.28
N TRP A 583 -17.07 27.36 28.02
CA TRP A 583 -16.56 26.03 27.62
C TRP A 583 -15.14 25.72 28.08
N ARG A 584 -14.30 26.74 28.30
CA ARG A 584 -12.91 26.56 28.76
C ARG A 584 -12.84 25.92 30.14
N GLY A 585 -13.84 26.16 31.00
CA GLY A 585 -13.91 25.56 32.34
C GLY A 585 -14.05 24.04 32.30
N GLU A 586 -14.67 23.48 31.25
CA GLU A 586 -14.83 22.04 31.08
C GLU A 586 -13.67 21.42 30.28
N VAL A 587 -13.16 22.14 29.27
CA VAL A 587 -12.13 21.62 28.36
C VAL A 587 -10.73 21.67 28.99
N LEU A 588 -10.37 22.76 29.68
CA LEU A 588 -9.01 22.98 30.16
C LEU A 588 -8.54 21.89 31.15
N PRO A 589 -9.33 21.50 32.18
CA PRO A 589 -8.90 20.47 33.11
C PRO A 589 -8.64 19.11 32.43
N ILE A 590 -9.40 18.79 31.38
CA ILE A 590 -9.22 17.56 30.61
C ILE A 590 -7.91 17.62 29.83
N LEU A 591 -7.63 18.72 29.13
CA LEU A 591 -6.37 18.87 28.38
C LEU A 591 -5.14 18.83 29.30
N GLU A 592 -5.22 19.47 30.47
CA GLU A 592 -4.14 19.50 31.46
C GLU A 592 -3.86 18.13 32.05
N TYR A 593 -4.91 17.40 32.44
CA TYR A 593 -4.79 16.02 32.90
C TYR A 593 -4.05 15.14 31.89
N TYR A 594 -4.37 15.25 30.60
CA TYR A 594 -3.69 14.46 29.56
C TYR A 594 -2.31 15.01 29.18
N ALA A 595 -2.02 16.29 29.41
CA ALA A 595 -0.66 16.82 29.29
C ALA A 595 0.24 16.22 30.39
N ASP A 596 -0.22 16.19 31.64
CA ASP A 596 0.55 15.63 32.76
C ASP A 596 0.83 14.13 32.60
N LEU A 597 -0.13 13.37 32.04
CA LEU A 597 0.04 11.95 31.73
C LEU A 597 0.93 11.67 30.51
N THR A 598 1.30 12.70 29.75
CA THR A 598 2.03 12.55 28.49
C THR A 598 3.36 13.32 28.58
N PRO A 599 4.45 12.69 29.06
CA PRO A 599 5.74 13.36 29.17
C PRO A 599 6.15 14.04 27.86
N GLY A 600 6.40 15.35 27.92
CA GLY A 600 6.73 16.20 26.76
C GLY A 600 5.53 16.87 26.07
N ALA A 601 4.30 16.64 26.55
CA ALA A 601 3.13 17.39 26.12
C ALA A 601 2.86 18.58 27.05
N PHE A 602 2.19 19.61 26.52
CA PHE A 602 1.75 20.78 27.31
C PHE A 602 0.51 21.41 26.69
N VAL A 603 -0.20 22.23 27.48
CA VAL A 603 -1.35 23.01 27.02
C VAL A 603 -0.95 24.46 26.81
N GLU A 604 -1.13 24.95 25.59
CA GLU A 604 -1.07 26.37 25.27
C GLU A 604 -2.46 26.98 25.44
N ARG A 605 -2.55 28.03 26.26
CA ARG A 605 -3.79 28.73 26.57
C ARG A 605 -3.84 30.05 25.80
N LYS A 606 -4.60 30.08 24.70
CA LYS A 606 -4.86 31.32 23.94
C LYS A 606 -6.15 31.99 24.42
N GLU A 607 -6.50 33.17 23.93
CA GLU A 607 -7.65 33.93 24.44
C GLU A 607 -8.98 33.23 24.11
N TRP A 608 -9.08 32.64 22.90
CA TRP A 608 -10.27 31.98 22.34
C TRP A 608 -10.00 30.55 21.86
N SER A 609 -8.78 30.05 21.94
CA SER A 609 -8.47 28.63 21.73
C SER A 609 -7.68 27.99 22.86
N LEU A 610 -7.72 26.66 22.92
CA LEU A 610 -6.89 25.82 23.77
C LEU A 610 -6.20 24.79 22.90
N VAL A 611 -4.87 24.68 23.00
CA VAL A 611 -4.07 23.78 22.16
C VAL A 611 -3.28 22.82 23.03
N TRP A 612 -3.48 21.53 22.82
CA TRP A 612 -2.65 20.49 23.43
C TRP A 612 -1.53 20.09 22.45
N HIS A 613 -0.30 20.42 22.83
CA HIS A 613 0.91 20.15 22.06
C HIS A 613 1.52 18.84 22.51
N TYR A 614 1.87 17.96 21.58
CA TYR A 614 2.45 16.64 21.89
C TYR A 614 3.63 16.28 20.99
N ARG A 615 4.25 17.29 20.36
CA ARG A 615 5.38 17.11 19.45
C ARG A 615 6.58 16.47 20.12
N ASN A 616 6.85 16.85 21.37
CA ASN A 616 7.99 16.36 22.15
C ASN A 616 7.65 15.09 22.96
N ALA A 617 6.42 14.59 22.84
CA ALA A 617 5.98 13.38 23.52
C ALA A 617 6.34 12.11 22.75
N LYS A 618 6.62 11.03 23.49
CA LYS A 618 6.85 9.71 22.87
C LYS A 618 5.59 9.27 22.10
N PRO A 619 5.72 8.77 20.84
CA PRO A 619 4.58 8.52 19.95
C PRO A 619 3.48 7.62 20.55
N TYR A 620 3.85 6.60 21.33
CA TYR A 620 2.91 5.70 21.97
C TYR A 620 1.94 6.42 22.92
N TYR A 621 2.47 7.22 23.87
CA TYR A 621 1.65 7.95 24.83
C TYR A 621 0.81 9.03 24.15
N ALA A 622 1.41 9.77 23.22
CA ALA A 622 0.71 10.80 22.47
C ALA A 622 -0.50 10.24 21.71
N GLN A 623 -0.33 9.13 20.98
CA GLN A 623 -1.41 8.55 20.19
C GLN A 623 -2.51 7.93 21.06
N LYS A 624 -2.14 7.27 22.16
CA LYS A 624 -3.08 6.72 23.14
C LYS A 624 -3.96 7.83 23.76
N HIS A 625 -3.34 8.92 24.20
CA HIS A 625 -4.05 10.00 24.87
C HIS A 625 -4.83 10.91 23.90
N LEU A 626 -4.37 11.06 22.65
CA LEU A 626 -5.14 11.74 21.60
C LEU A 626 -6.50 11.06 21.34
N VAL A 627 -6.54 9.72 21.30
CA VAL A 627 -7.79 8.96 21.15
C VAL A 627 -8.74 9.20 22.33
N ALA A 628 -8.19 9.26 23.55
CA ALA A 628 -8.97 9.53 24.74
C ALA A 628 -9.52 10.97 24.75
N LEU A 629 -8.69 11.97 24.43
CA LEU A 629 -9.06 13.37 24.30
C LEU A 629 -10.19 13.55 23.28
N ARG A 630 -10.08 12.96 22.08
CA ARG A 630 -11.16 12.97 21.08
C ARG A 630 -12.48 12.44 21.65
N ARG A 631 -12.43 11.29 22.33
CA ARG A 631 -13.63 10.64 22.86
C ARG A 631 -14.29 11.48 23.94
N LEU A 632 -13.50 12.05 24.84
CA LEU A 632 -13.97 12.83 25.99
C LEU A 632 -14.47 14.22 25.61
N LEU A 633 -13.79 14.88 24.67
CA LEU A 633 -14.09 16.26 24.29
C LEU A 633 -15.12 16.38 23.17
N LYS A 634 -15.42 15.31 22.42
CA LYS A 634 -16.44 15.35 21.37
C LYS A 634 -17.84 15.74 21.86
N PRO A 635 -18.36 15.23 22.99
CA PRO A 635 -19.65 15.68 23.54
C PRO A 635 -19.62 17.16 23.94
N VAL A 636 -18.57 17.59 24.63
CA VAL A 636 -18.38 18.99 25.08
C VAL A 636 -18.29 19.93 23.88
N ALA A 637 -17.54 19.55 22.84
CA ALA A 637 -17.43 20.32 21.61
C ALA A 637 -18.78 20.49 20.92
N LYS A 638 -19.62 19.43 20.89
CA LYS A 638 -20.98 19.53 20.33
C LYS A 638 -21.88 20.44 21.16
N GLN A 639 -21.79 20.40 22.48
CA GLN A 639 -22.60 21.22 23.38
C GLN A 639 -22.31 22.71 23.23
N TYR A 640 -21.04 23.09 23.08
CA TYR A 640 -20.59 24.48 23.04
C TYR A 640 -20.30 25.01 21.63
N ASP A 641 -20.68 24.25 20.59
CA ASP A 641 -20.40 24.57 19.19
C ASP A 641 -18.90 24.87 18.95
N LEU A 642 -18.05 23.96 19.42
CA LEU A 642 -16.60 24.02 19.23
C LEU A 642 -16.17 23.14 18.06
N VAL A 643 -15.14 23.61 17.37
CA VAL A 643 -14.39 22.82 16.41
C VAL A 643 -13.20 22.20 17.11
N ILE A 644 -13.06 20.88 16.94
CA ILE A 644 -11.84 20.15 17.31
C ILE A 644 -10.99 20.05 16.06
N LYS A 645 -9.77 20.56 16.12
CA LYS A 645 -8.82 20.56 15.01
C LYS A 645 -7.55 19.83 15.37
N GLU A 646 -7.09 19.01 14.44
CA GLU A 646 -5.85 18.27 14.59
C GLU A 646 -4.87 18.69 13.51
N GLY A 647 -3.76 19.28 13.97
CA GLY A 647 -2.68 19.73 13.11
C GLY A 647 -1.45 18.85 13.23
N ASN A 648 -0.32 19.37 12.78
CA ASN A 648 0.96 18.68 12.91
C ASN A 648 1.43 18.61 14.37
N LYS A 649 1.03 17.52 15.05
CA LYS A 649 1.32 17.23 16.47
C LYS A 649 0.66 18.18 17.48
N VAL A 650 -0.55 18.64 17.15
CA VAL A 650 -1.38 19.51 18.00
C VAL A 650 -2.84 19.09 17.96
N PHE A 651 -3.55 19.26 19.09
CA PHE A 651 -4.99 19.06 19.24
C PHE A 651 -5.60 20.34 19.78
N GLU A 652 -6.31 21.09 18.94
CA GLU A 652 -6.84 22.43 19.23
C GLU A 652 -8.37 22.44 19.33
N LEU A 653 -8.90 23.22 20.27
CA LEU A 653 -10.32 23.54 20.36
C LEU A 653 -10.55 25.04 20.34
N HIS A 654 -11.53 25.46 19.54
CA HIS A 654 -12.00 26.84 19.47
C HIS A 654 -13.49 26.89 19.05
N PRO A 655 -14.22 27.97 19.35
CA PRO A 655 -15.57 28.19 18.82
C PRO A 655 -15.66 28.06 17.29
N ALA A 656 -16.74 27.45 16.77
CA ALA A 656 -16.95 27.24 15.33
C ALA A 656 -17.07 28.55 14.51
N ILE A 657 -17.42 29.65 15.19
CA ILE A 657 -17.44 31.00 14.61
C ILE A 657 -16.04 31.49 14.19
N ILE A 658 -14.96 30.93 14.73
CA ILE A 658 -13.59 31.30 14.39
C ILE A 658 -13.13 30.50 13.17
N GLY A 659 -12.63 31.22 12.16
CA GLY A 659 -12.06 30.62 10.96
C GLY A 659 -11.47 31.66 10.02
N LYS A 660 -10.36 31.31 9.36
CA LYS A 660 -9.62 32.23 8.49
C LYS A 660 -10.47 32.74 7.31
N GLY A 661 -11.29 31.86 6.72
CA GLY A 661 -12.22 32.24 5.66
C GLY A 661 -13.27 33.27 6.11
N ARG A 662 -13.82 33.09 7.31
CA ARG A 662 -14.82 34.02 7.85
C ARG A 662 -14.20 35.40 8.12
N ILE A 663 -13.03 35.46 8.76
CA ILE A 663 -12.40 36.76 9.04
C ILE A 663 -11.92 37.44 7.75
N ALA A 664 -11.53 36.70 6.71
CA ALA A 664 -11.19 37.30 5.43
C ALA A 664 -12.37 38.09 4.82
N GLN A 665 -13.61 37.68 5.07
CA GLN A 665 -14.81 38.41 4.62
C GLN A 665 -14.87 39.85 5.15
N GLU A 666 -14.32 40.14 6.34
CA GLU A 666 -14.26 41.51 6.90
C GLU A 666 -13.50 42.52 6.03
N TRP A 667 -12.65 42.02 5.12
CA TRP A 667 -11.92 42.82 4.13
C TRP A 667 -12.47 42.67 2.72
N LEU A 668 -13.01 41.50 2.38
CA LEU A 668 -13.59 41.22 1.07
C LEU A 668 -14.94 41.93 0.83
N ILE A 669 -15.60 42.43 1.88
CA ILE A 669 -16.81 43.27 1.73
C ILE A 669 -16.55 44.60 1.01
N HIS A 670 -15.29 45.05 0.94
CA HIS A 670 -14.91 46.27 0.23
C HIS A 670 -14.48 45.95 -1.20
N GLU A 671 -14.71 46.89 -2.12
CA GLU A 671 -14.26 46.73 -3.50
C GLU A 671 -12.74 46.87 -3.63
N HIS A 672 -12.12 45.84 -4.20
CA HIS A 672 -10.70 45.78 -4.54
C HIS A 672 -10.56 45.37 -6.01
N ASP A 673 -9.68 46.05 -6.74
CA ASP A 673 -9.37 45.72 -8.15
C ASP A 673 -8.16 44.79 -8.28
N PHE A 674 -7.52 44.44 -7.16
CA PHE A 674 -6.54 43.37 -7.06
C PHE A 674 -6.61 42.68 -5.70
N ILE A 675 -6.67 41.35 -5.70
CA ILE A 675 -6.65 40.53 -4.48
C ILE A 675 -5.59 39.45 -4.62
N LEU A 676 -4.66 39.39 -3.68
CA LEU A 676 -3.68 38.33 -3.55
C LEU A 676 -3.83 37.64 -2.20
N CYS A 677 -3.94 36.32 -2.20
CA CYS A 677 -3.98 35.52 -0.99
C CYS A 677 -2.91 34.43 -1.03
N ALA A 678 -2.11 34.31 0.04
CA ALA A 678 -1.13 33.24 0.18
C ALA A 678 -1.31 32.51 1.52
N GLY A 679 -1.43 31.18 1.44
CA GLY A 679 -1.64 30.27 2.56
C GLY A 679 -0.88 28.96 2.36
N ASP A 680 -0.63 28.20 3.42
CA ASP A 680 0.16 26.97 3.37
C ASP A 680 -0.52 25.75 4.03
N ASP A 681 -1.60 25.92 4.78
CA ASP A 681 -2.21 24.82 5.51
C ASP A 681 -3.71 24.65 5.21
N VAL A 682 -4.31 23.65 5.86
CA VAL A 682 -5.74 23.33 5.68
C VAL A 682 -6.66 24.46 6.19
N THR A 683 -6.18 25.32 7.09
CA THR A 683 -6.96 26.47 7.60
C THR A 683 -7.09 27.57 6.54
N ASP A 684 -6.11 27.70 5.65
CA ASP A 684 -6.12 28.71 4.59
C ASP A 684 -7.07 28.37 3.44
N GLU A 685 -7.41 27.09 3.28
CA GLU A 685 -8.38 26.62 2.30
C GLU A 685 -9.76 27.27 2.50
N ASP A 686 -10.11 27.59 3.75
CA ASP A 686 -11.32 28.34 4.07
C ASP A 686 -11.28 29.76 3.49
N ILE A 687 -10.09 30.37 3.39
CA ILE A 687 -9.91 31.67 2.72
C ILE A 687 -10.09 31.47 1.21
N PHE A 688 -9.41 30.49 0.62
CA PHE A 688 -9.49 30.26 -0.82
C PHE A 688 -10.92 29.98 -1.30
N ALA A 689 -11.74 29.33 -0.47
CA ALA A 689 -13.13 29.04 -0.77
C ALA A 689 -14.05 30.28 -0.80
N VAL A 690 -13.68 31.39 -0.14
CA VAL A 690 -14.47 32.63 -0.09
C VAL A 690 -13.92 33.74 -0.99
N LEU A 691 -12.77 33.54 -1.63
CA LEU A 691 -12.21 34.51 -2.55
C LEU A 691 -13.04 34.63 -3.84
N PRO A 692 -13.15 35.82 -4.43
CA PRO A 692 -13.74 35.99 -5.76
C PRO A 692 -12.88 35.31 -6.82
N THR A 693 -13.49 34.97 -7.96
CA THR A 693 -12.86 34.23 -9.06
C THR A 693 -11.64 34.92 -9.67
N GLU A 694 -11.59 36.24 -9.58
CA GLU A 694 -10.53 37.10 -10.12
C GLU A 694 -9.32 37.20 -9.18
N ALA A 695 -9.41 36.69 -7.95
CA ALA A 695 -8.34 36.76 -6.97
C ALA A 695 -7.18 35.82 -7.31
N TYR A 696 -5.95 36.28 -7.06
CA TYR A 696 -4.76 35.45 -7.11
C TYR A 696 -4.61 34.68 -5.80
N SER A 697 -5.02 33.42 -5.77
CA SER A 697 -4.82 32.51 -4.62
C SER A 697 -3.59 31.63 -4.83
N ILE A 698 -2.72 31.58 -3.82
CA ILE A 698 -1.42 30.88 -3.88
C ILE A 698 -1.26 29.94 -2.68
N LYS A 699 -1.11 28.64 -2.96
CA LYS A 699 -0.67 27.65 -1.97
C LYS A 699 0.85 27.63 -1.87
N VAL A 700 1.39 27.87 -0.68
CA VAL A 700 2.81 27.76 -0.40
C VAL A 700 3.13 26.31 -0.03
N GLY A 701 4.12 25.72 -0.70
CA GLY A 701 4.55 24.35 -0.45
C GLY A 701 3.63 23.27 -1.05
N ARG A 702 3.74 22.05 -0.52
CA ARG A 702 3.00 20.87 -1.00
C ARG A 702 1.63 20.73 -0.31
N GLY A 703 0.82 19.76 -0.74
CA GLY A 703 -0.51 19.46 -0.16
C GLY A 703 -1.67 19.70 -1.14
N PRO A 704 -2.88 19.18 -0.89
CA PRO A 704 -4.08 19.53 -1.67
C PRO A 704 -4.45 21.01 -1.44
N THR A 705 -5.09 21.66 -2.41
CA THR A 705 -5.52 23.06 -2.27
C THR A 705 -6.60 23.45 -3.30
N GLY A 706 -7.47 24.39 -2.94
CA GLY A 706 -8.38 25.12 -3.82
C GLY A 706 -7.75 26.38 -4.43
N ALA A 707 -6.50 26.72 -4.06
CA ALA A 707 -5.79 27.84 -4.66
C ALA A 707 -5.56 27.64 -6.17
N GLY A 708 -5.60 28.73 -6.93
CA GLY A 708 -5.35 28.74 -8.37
C GLY A 708 -3.87 28.52 -8.73
N LEU A 709 -2.96 28.93 -7.85
CA LEU A 709 -1.51 28.86 -8.04
C LEU A 709 -0.76 28.23 -6.85
N ARG A 710 0.50 27.84 -7.08
CA ARG A 710 1.37 27.17 -6.09
C ARG A 710 2.81 27.62 -6.15
N THR A 711 3.47 27.78 -5.00
CA THR A 711 4.93 27.90 -4.91
C THR A 711 5.59 26.63 -4.32
N LYS A 712 6.88 26.42 -4.58
CA LYS A 712 7.66 25.31 -3.98
C LYS A 712 7.88 25.49 -2.47
N GLY A 713 7.79 26.72 -1.96
CA GLY A 713 7.96 27.03 -0.55
C GLY A 713 8.10 28.54 -0.29
N VAL A 714 8.45 28.87 0.95
CA VAL A 714 8.51 30.24 1.48
C VAL A 714 9.37 31.17 0.63
N SER A 715 10.52 30.71 0.12
CA SER A 715 11.43 31.57 -0.65
C SER A 715 10.80 32.13 -1.93
N GLU A 716 10.00 31.33 -2.64
CA GLU A 716 9.36 31.76 -3.90
C GLU A 716 8.23 32.77 -3.65
N ILE A 717 7.44 32.59 -2.58
CA ILE A 717 6.40 33.56 -2.23
C ILE A 717 7.02 34.88 -1.74
N LEU A 718 8.09 34.83 -0.93
CA LEU A 718 8.81 36.04 -0.51
C LEU A 718 9.44 36.77 -1.70
N HIS A 719 9.90 36.04 -2.72
CA HIS A 719 10.40 36.65 -3.97
C HIS A 719 9.28 37.35 -4.75
N LEU A 720 8.09 36.74 -4.89
CA LEU A 720 6.93 37.39 -5.50
C LEU A 720 6.55 38.67 -4.74
N LEU A 721 6.35 38.56 -3.42
CA LEU A 721 6.01 39.72 -2.57
C LEU A 721 7.08 40.81 -2.64
N GLY A 722 8.35 40.45 -2.80
CA GLY A 722 9.46 41.38 -3.00
C GLY A 722 9.40 42.19 -4.29
N ARG A 723 8.61 41.75 -5.29
CA ARG A 723 8.39 42.44 -6.56
C ARG A 723 7.11 43.28 -6.60
N LEU A 724 6.24 43.14 -5.59
CA LEU A 724 5.09 44.02 -5.34
C LEU A 724 5.54 45.23 -4.50
#